data_AF-A0A3R6UFT5-F1
#
_entry.id   AF-A0A3R6UFT5-F1
#
_cell.length_a   1.000
_cell.length_b   1.000
_cell.length_c   1.000
_cell.angle_alpha   90.00
_cell.angle_beta   90.00
_cell.angle_gamma   90.00
#
_symmetry.space_group_name_H-M   'P 1'
#
loop_
_entity.id
_entity.type
_entity.pdbx_description
1 polymer ?
#
loop_
_entity_poly.entity_id
_entity_poly.type
_entity_poly.pdbx_seq_one_letter_code
_entity_poly.pdbx_strand_id
1 'polypeptide(L)'
;MKRKMYLKKAIAMAGVALAITLAAGNMSGVKLNMQAAGGKDVVRMADGWYYTEDGNVVRTDTIAHNSNGWWVIRNGKVDFNFNGFAQNENGWWYCRGGKVQFGTYDVIQGTVNGESGWWHVVNGCVTFDNTVANNKNGWWHIVNGKVDFNSNTVAKNENGWWVIRGGKVDFNYDGIASNENGTWIIHGGRVSFQDTGIVKAGNNWYYAIGGAVQKINSVEWNQNGWWAIRDGKVDFNYNGLLANRRGLWKITGGKVTFGDNGVIKVGNDWYNVRGSAVVRQETVANNANGWWYCDSNGKVDFNANTVAQNQNGWWVIQNGKVNFGYNGLASNKNGTWKITGGKVTFRDNGVIKVGNDWYNVRGSAVVKGATVAQNANGWWYCDANGKVDFGYNGLASNQNGTWVIQNGKVNFGYNGNYSFNGKTYNIINGWVKNEVHVHDYSSTVTKEPTCTETGTKTYKCDCGNTYTETINKLDHQYVLKETVAPTCTKEGSETYVCSRCNDSYTKTIDKLSHTYKLTKTTPATCTENGKKTYSCSVCGYSYTEDDPSVPAKGHSYNKEVRVEPTCTTTGVLAYVCSDCGDEYTETIPMKKHNYELTKTVDATCTEKGAKIYTCSDCDASYQEEISAKGHHYELTKTVAATCAAEGSETYVCPDCGDTYTKVLPKTEDHHTVEVKEKVYTPDEELICDIFTWYDLDIVCSSGEKVHVPSPSGDGWSEYRSLGYDTLVPEGMMEYFNIYLEKALQHVKETNCDGTLHIVWDSKDKIGIETYDHCSGCGAEFPPNSQEGYDHISECPHTLSPGASIGTLHRPIYQINHHDEEIAYKLESHYKCSICGKERLD
;
A
#
# COMPACT_ATOMS: atom_id res chain seq x y z
N MET A 1 -44.65 13.59 0.06
CA MET A 1 -45.79 13.91 -0.84
C MET A 1 -45.37 13.68 -2.31
N LYS A 2 -46.31 13.63 -3.27
CA LYS A 2 -46.21 13.73 -4.76
C LYS A 2 -44.77 13.90 -5.36
N ARG A 3 -44.30 13.18 -6.39
CA ARG A 3 -44.84 12.29 -7.46
C ARG A 3 -43.88 11.07 -7.64
N LYS A 4 -44.26 9.82 -7.97
CA LYS A 4 -44.83 9.25 -9.24
C LYS A 4 -43.90 9.46 -10.46
N MET A 5 -43.60 8.46 -11.33
CA MET A 5 -44.31 7.18 -11.57
C MET A 5 -43.50 6.06 -12.32
N TYR A 6 -43.90 4.80 -12.08
CA TYR A 6 -43.73 3.55 -12.87
C TYR A 6 -42.38 2.83 -13.12
N LEU A 7 -42.35 1.56 -12.68
CA LEU A 7 -41.64 0.41 -13.27
C LEU A 7 -42.45 -0.88 -12.95
N LYS A 8 -42.77 -1.71 -13.97
CA LYS A 8 -43.37 -3.09 -13.94
C LYS A 8 -43.97 -3.39 -15.33
N LYS A 9 -44.00 -4.62 -15.88
CA LYS A 9 -43.39 -5.92 -15.48
C LYS A 9 -43.23 -6.81 -16.73
N ALA A 10 -42.48 -7.91 -16.62
CA ALA A 10 -41.96 -8.74 -17.73
C ALA A 10 -42.84 -9.94 -18.17
N ILE A 11 -42.31 -10.69 -19.17
CA ILE A 11 -42.58 -12.09 -19.58
C ILE A 11 -43.69 -12.36 -20.63
N ALA A 12 -43.27 -12.98 -21.75
CA ALA A 12 -43.99 -14.06 -22.46
C ALA A 12 -43.01 -14.86 -23.36
N MET A 13 -43.22 -16.19 -23.48
CA MET A 13 -42.62 -17.09 -24.49
C MET A 13 -43.72 -18.06 -25.00
N ALA A 14 -43.47 -18.76 -26.12
CA ALA A 14 -44.24 -19.84 -26.80
C ALA A 14 -45.42 -20.52 -26.04
N GLY A 15 -46.54 -20.97 -26.64
CA GLY A 15 -46.99 -21.19 -28.05
C GLY A 15 -48.29 -22.04 -27.99
N VAL A 16 -48.80 -22.84 -28.94
CA VAL A 16 -48.61 -23.20 -30.38
C VAL A 16 -49.97 -23.80 -30.87
N ALA A 17 -50.13 -24.21 -32.15
CA ALA A 17 -51.18 -25.10 -32.72
C ALA A 17 -52.61 -24.53 -32.95
N LEU A 18 -53.43 -24.98 -33.94
CA LEU A 18 -53.19 -25.67 -35.24
C LEU A 18 -54.47 -25.68 -36.15
N ALA A 19 -54.36 -25.22 -37.42
CA ALA A 19 -55.28 -25.47 -38.58
C ALA A 19 -56.79 -25.03 -38.42
N ILE A 20 -57.73 -25.08 -39.40
CA ILE A 20 -57.94 -25.77 -40.71
C ILE A 20 -58.55 -24.81 -41.79
N THR A 21 -58.45 -25.19 -43.07
CA THR A 21 -58.92 -24.65 -44.39
C THR A 21 -60.15 -23.71 -44.48
N LEU A 22 -60.27 -22.85 -45.52
CA LEU A 22 -61.02 -23.18 -46.77
C LEU A 22 -60.79 -22.27 -48.02
N ALA A 23 -60.67 -22.94 -49.19
CA ALA A 23 -61.11 -22.61 -50.57
C ALA A 23 -60.99 -21.21 -51.24
N ALA A 24 -60.07 -21.14 -52.21
CA ALA A 24 -60.26 -20.77 -53.64
C ALA A 24 -60.74 -19.37 -54.12
N GLY A 25 -59.93 -18.77 -55.02
CA GLY A 25 -60.30 -17.66 -55.91
C GLY A 25 -59.14 -17.16 -56.79
N ASN A 26 -59.27 -17.21 -58.12
CA ASN A 26 -58.27 -16.68 -59.09
C ASN A 26 -58.39 -15.13 -59.19
N MET A 27 -57.42 -14.34 -59.71
CA MET A 27 -56.54 -14.54 -60.88
C MET A 27 -55.20 -13.77 -60.80
N SER A 28 -54.16 -14.36 -61.44
CA SER A 28 -52.99 -13.77 -62.14
C SER A 28 -52.50 -12.33 -61.82
N GLY A 29 -51.22 -12.20 -61.44
CA GLY A 29 -50.54 -10.89 -61.40
C GLY A 29 -49.09 -10.89 -60.88
N VAL A 30 -48.19 -11.67 -61.50
CA VAL A 30 -46.72 -11.69 -61.28
C VAL A 30 -46.24 -11.53 -59.82
N LYS A 31 -46.03 -12.66 -59.13
CA LYS A 31 -45.07 -12.75 -58.02
C LYS A 31 -43.86 -13.58 -58.46
N LEU A 32 -42.67 -12.99 -58.38
CA LEU A 32 -41.44 -13.77 -58.23
C LEU A 32 -41.26 -14.06 -56.74
N ASN A 33 -40.98 -15.31 -56.40
CA ASN A 33 -40.82 -15.74 -55.01
C ASN A 33 -39.42 -15.41 -54.50
N MET A 34 -39.34 -14.65 -53.41
CA MET A 34 -38.49 -15.01 -52.28
C MET A 34 -39.37 -14.96 -51.02
N GLN A 35 -39.32 -16.01 -50.21
CA GLN A 35 -40.16 -16.15 -49.02
C GLN A 35 -39.28 -16.30 -47.78
N ALA A 36 -39.63 -15.53 -46.75
CA ALA A 36 -39.13 -15.62 -45.38
C ALA A 36 -37.62 -15.39 -45.14
N ALA A 37 -37.27 -14.12 -44.91
CA ALA A 37 -36.46 -13.74 -43.76
C ALA A 37 -37.14 -12.54 -43.08
N GLY A 38 -37.76 -12.75 -41.91
CA GLY A 38 -38.26 -11.65 -41.08
C GLY A 38 -37.11 -11.13 -40.22
N GLY A 39 -36.77 -9.85 -40.35
CA GLY A 39 -35.54 -9.29 -39.78
C GLY A 39 -35.19 -7.89 -40.27
N LYS A 40 -34.15 -7.33 -39.64
CA LYS A 40 -33.50 -6.05 -39.97
C LYS A 40 -32.28 -6.32 -40.87
N ASP A 41 -32.30 -5.88 -42.12
CA ASP A 41 -31.24 -6.14 -43.12
C ASP A 41 -30.99 -4.93 -44.06
N VAL A 42 -29.87 -4.93 -44.78
CA VAL A 42 -29.48 -3.90 -45.76
C VAL A 42 -29.45 -4.51 -47.16
N VAL A 43 -30.56 -4.37 -47.90
CA VAL A 43 -30.83 -5.05 -49.16
C VAL A 43 -30.49 -4.17 -50.37
N ARG A 44 -29.96 -4.77 -51.45
CA ARG A 44 -29.70 -4.07 -52.71
C ARG A 44 -30.96 -3.96 -53.56
N MET A 45 -31.23 -2.75 -54.04
CA MET A 45 -32.31 -2.42 -54.99
C MET A 45 -31.71 -1.77 -56.25
N ALA A 46 -32.56 -1.44 -57.23
CA ALA A 46 -32.11 -0.99 -58.56
C ALA A 46 -31.24 0.27 -58.55
N ASP A 47 -31.43 1.18 -57.58
CA ASP A 47 -30.76 2.48 -57.49
C ASP A 47 -29.86 2.65 -56.24
N GLY A 48 -29.61 1.57 -55.48
CA GLY A 48 -28.73 1.61 -54.30
C GLY A 48 -29.02 0.51 -53.28
N TRP A 49 -28.51 0.70 -52.06
CA TRP A 49 -28.73 -0.21 -50.92
C TRP A 49 -29.61 0.48 -49.88
N TYR A 50 -30.58 -0.26 -49.34
CA TYR A 50 -31.63 0.27 -48.46
C TYR A 50 -31.78 -0.58 -47.20
N TYR A 51 -32.07 0.08 -46.08
CA TYR A 51 -32.43 -0.58 -44.83
C TYR A 51 -33.88 -1.05 -44.88
N THR A 52 -34.09 -2.33 -44.58
CA THR A 52 -35.41 -2.96 -44.56
C THR A 52 -35.69 -3.66 -43.24
N GLU A 53 -36.91 -3.50 -42.73
CA GLU A 53 -37.46 -4.30 -41.64
C GLU A 53 -38.63 -5.12 -42.19
N ASP A 54 -38.59 -6.44 -42.02
CA ASP A 54 -39.55 -7.41 -42.58
C ASP A 54 -39.83 -7.20 -44.09
N GLY A 55 -38.78 -6.88 -44.85
CA GLY A 55 -38.82 -6.62 -46.29
C GLY A 55 -39.33 -5.24 -46.72
N ASN A 56 -39.70 -4.36 -45.79
CA ASN A 56 -40.19 -3.01 -46.07
C ASN A 56 -39.09 -1.97 -45.82
N VAL A 57 -38.88 -1.00 -46.73
CA VAL A 57 -37.86 0.04 -46.55
C VAL A 57 -38.24 0.98 -45.40
N VAL A 58 -37.38 1.06 -44.38
CA VAL A 58 -37.61 1.89 -43.19
C VAL A 58 -36.76 3.16 -43.27
N ARG A 59 -37.44 4.31 -43.37
CA ARG A 59 -36.82 5.63 -43.41
C ARG A 59 -36.38 6.09 -42.02
N THR A 60 -35.19 5.66 -41.62
CA THR A 60 -34.54 6.06 -40.37
C THR A 60 -33.06 6.36 -40.61
N ASP A 61 -32.44 7.00 -39.61
CA ASP A 61 -31.00 7.21 -39.51
C ASP A 61 -30.46 6.24 -38.44
N THR A 62 -29.58 5.32 -38.82
CA THR A 62 -29.08 4.25 -37.94
C THR A 62 -27.80 3.63 -38.52
N ILE A 63 -27.30 2.57 -37.89
CA ILE A 63 -26.34 1.63 -38.49
C ILE A 63 -26.96 0.23 -38.49
N ALA A 64 -27.06 -0.35 -39.67
CA ALA A 64 -27.60 -1.69 -39.92
C ALA A 64 -26.59 -2.55 -40.69
N HIS A 65 -26.83 -3.85 -40.80
CA HIS A 65 -25.88 -4.80 -41.40
C HIS A 65 -26.46 -5.61 -42.54
N ASN A 66 -25.56 -6.18 -43.34
CA ASN A 66 -25.77 -7.31 -44.23
C ASN A 66 -24.48 -8.16 -44.26
N SER A 67 -24.41 -9.18 -45.11
CA SER A 67 -23.20 -10.03 -45.29
C SER A 67 -21.92 -9.27 -45.67
N ASN A 68 -22.03 -8.06 -46.22
CA ASN A 68 -20.88 -7.23 -46.59
C ASN A 68 -20.40 -6.33 -45.43
N GLY A 69 -21.05 -6.39 -44.27
CA GLY A 69 -20.70 -5.66 -43.04
C GLY A 69 -21.79 -4.71 -42.54
N TRP A 70 -21.41 -3.81 -41.63
CA TRP A 70 -22.30 -2.80 -41.04
C TRP A 70 -22.14 -1.44 -41.73
N TRP A 71 -23.25 -0.80 -42.05
CA TRP A 71 -23.36 0.36 -42.91
C TRP A 71 -24.20 1.49 -42.28
N VAL A 72 -23.77 2.73 -42.48
CA VAL A 72 -24.49 3.93 -42.04
C VAL A 72 -25.69 4.16 -42.97
N ILE A 73 -26.86 4.27 -42.35
CA ILE A 73 -28.14 4.51 -43.01
C ILE A 73 -28.54 5.97 -42.77
N ARG A 74 -28.95 6.66 -43.83
CA ARG A 74 -29.55 8.00 -43.80
C ARG A 74 -30.87 7.97 -44.55
N ASN A 75 -31.96 8.37 -43.90
CA ASN A 75 -33.33 8.34 -44.45
C ASN A 75 -33.69 6.98 -45.10
N GLY A 76 -33.20 5.87 -44.52
CA GLY A 76 -33.41 4.50 -45.03
C GLY A 76 -32.48 4.04 -46.16
N LYS A 77 -31.56 4.85 -46.67
CA LYS A 77 -30.58 4.48 -47.72
C LYS A 77 -29.16 4.44 -47.15
N VAL A 78 -28.29 3.56 -47.66
CA VAL A 78 -26.87 3.51 -47.27
C VAL A 78 -26.13 4.76 -47.77
N ASP A 79 -25.42 5.44 -46.87
CA ASP A 79 -24.55 6.58 -47.21
C ASP A 79 -23.08 6.15 -47.31
N PHE A 80 -22.68 5.70 -48.50
CA PHE A 80 -21.30 5.32 -48.82
C PHE A 80 -20.28 6.47 -48.73
N ASN A 81 -20.73 7.73 -48.59
CA ASN A 81 -19.83 8.88 -48.44
C ASN A 81 -19.62 9.27 -46.97
N PHE A 82 -20.33 8.63 -46.03
CA PHE A 82 -20.24 8.98 -44.62
C PHE A 82 -18.86 8.63 -44.03
N ASN A 83 -18.25 9.61 -43.36
CA ASN A 83 -17.00 9.46 -42.61
C ASN A 83 -17.15 10.21 -41.27
N GLY A 84 -16.90 9.52 -40.14
CA GLY A 84 -17.13 10.07 -38.80
C GLY A 84 -17.85 9.07 -37.90
N PHE A 85 -18.59 9.56 -36.91
CA PHE A 85 -19.34 8.72 -35.97
C PHE A 85 -20.85 8.69 -36.29
N ALA A 86 -21.43 7.50 -36.27
CA ALA A 86 -22.89 7.30 -36.38
C ALA A 86 -23.38 6.42 -35.22
N GLN A 87 -24.67 6.48 -34.89
CA GLN A 87 -25.25 5.81 -33.73
C GLN A 87 -26.22 4.69 -34.15
N ASN A 88 -26.25 3.60 -33.37
CA ASN A 88 -27.35 2.65 -33.34
C ASN A 88 -27.69 2.26 -31.89
N GLU A 89 -28.58 1.27 -31.71
CA GLU A 89 -29.02 0.79 -30.39
C GLU A 89 -27.88 0.22 -29.51
N ASN A 90 -26.73 -0.12 -30.10
CA ASN A 90 -25.57 -0.69 -29.40
C ASN A 90 -24.46 0.34 -29.11
N GLY A 91 -24.56 1.58 -29.58
CA GLY A 91 -23.56 2.62 -29.31
C GLY A 91 -23.26 3.56 -30.48
N TRP A 92 -22.15 4.29 -30.37
CA TRP A 92 -21.60 5.17 -31.40
C TRP A 92 -20.41 4.50 -32.07
N TRP A 93 -20.44 4.35 -33.39
CA TRP A 93 -19.44 3.59 -34.14
C TRP A 93 -18.67 4.50 -35.09
N TYR A 94 -17.35 4.25 -35.21
CA TYR A 94 -16.51 4.91 -36.18
C TYR A 94 -16.73 4.30 -37.57
N CYS A 95 -17.05 5.15 -38.53
CA CYS A 95 -17.40 4.76 -39.90
C CYS A 95 -16.54 5.51 -40.92
N ARG A 96 -16.15 4.81 -41.99
CA ARG A 96 -15.38 5.34 -43.12
C ARG A 96 -15.93 4.75 -44.42
N GLY A 97 -16.16 5.59 -45.44
CA GLY A 97 -16.81 5.15 -46.67
C GLY A 97 -18.19 4.50 -46.44
N GLY A 98 -18.95 5.01 -45.47
CA GLY A 98 -20.23 4.45 -45.04
C GLY A 98 -20.17 3.17 -44.20
N LYS A 99 -19.01 2.52 -44.05
CA LYS A 99 -18.87 1.23 -43.37
C LYS A 99 -18.28 1.37 -41.97
N VAL A 100 -18.79 0.63 -40.98
CA VAL A 100 -18.20 0.55 -39.62
C VAL A 100 -16.80 -0.05 -39.68
N GLN A 101 -15.87 0.55 -38.94
CA GLN A 101 -14.46 0.16 -38.87
C GLN A 101 -14.19 -0.68 -37.60
N PHE A 102 -14.72 -1.91 -37.55
CA PHE A 102 -14.36 -2.88 -36.51
C PHE A 102 -12.83 -3.13 -36.46
N GLY A 103 -12.32 -3.52 -35.30
CA GLY A 103 -10.87 -3.66 -35.07
C GLY A 103 -10.12 -2.34 -34.87
N THR A 104 -10.79 -1.18 -34.92
CA THR A 104 -10.16 0.11 -34.65
C THR A 104 -9.98 0.35 -33.15
N TYR A 105 -8.74 0.48 -32.70
CA TYR A 105 -8.37 0.91 -31.34
C TYR A 105 -7.54 2.19 -31.45
N ASP A 106 -8.16 3.36 -31.27
CA ASP A 106 -7.55 4.67 -31.58
C ASP A 106 -8.29 5.81 -30.84
N VAL A 107 -7.69 7.00 -30.80
CA VAL A 107 -8.34 8.23 -30.31
C VAL A 107 -8.62 9.14 -31.50
N ILE A 108 -9.89 9.23 -31.91
CA ILE A 108 -10.32 9.75 -33.22
C ILE A 108 -11.14 11.03 -33.09
N GLN A 109 -10.86 12.01 -33.96
CA GLN A 109 -11.61 13.26 -34.00
C GLN A 109 -12.98 13.10 -34.69
N GLY A 110 -14.05 13.62 -34.08
CA GLY A 110 -15.39 13.65 -34.66
C GLY A 110 -16.46 14.19 -33.72
N THR A 111 -17.72 14.06 -34.13
CA THR A 111 -18.89 14.54 -33.36
C THR A 111 -19.71 13.36 -32.83
N VAL A 112 -19.90 13.30 -31.52
CA VAL A 112 -20.66 12.25 -30.79
C VAL A 112 -21.64 12.94 -29.86
N ASN A 113 -22.90 12.49 -29.79
CA ASN A 113 -23.98 13.16 -29.05
C ASN A 113 -24.14 14.67 -29.36
N GLY A 114 -23.74 15.11 -30.56
CA GLY A 114 -23.72 16.53 -30.96
C GLY A 114 -22.48 17.31 -30.52
N GLU A 115 -21.60 16.74 -29.69
CA GLU A 115 -20.34 17.35 -29.28
C GLU A 115 -19.18 16.94 -30.19
N SER A 116 -18.53 17.93 -30.82
CA SER A 116 -17.23 17.72 -31.45
C SER A 116 -16.14 17.51 -30.41
N GLY A 117 -15.20 16.61 -30.68
CA GLY A 117 -14.11 16.25 -29.79
C GLY A 117 -13.15 15.23 -30.41
N TRP A 118 -12.22 14.75 -29.59
CA TRP A 118 -11.44 13.55 -29.85
C TRP A 118 -11.95 12.47 -28.90
N TRP A 119 -12.33 11.32 -29.43
CA TRP A 119 -13.07 10.28 -28.74
C TRP A 119 -12.30 8.97 -28.71
N HIS A 120 -12.36 8.26 -27.58
CA HIS A 120 -11.73 6.96 -27.40
C HIS A 120 -12.55 5.88 -28.11
N VAL A 121 -11.94 5.21 -29.09
CA VAL A 121 -12.56 4.17 -29.92
C VAL A 121 -11.89 2.83 -29.62
N VAL A 122 -12.70 1.83 -29.28
CA VAL A 122 -12.29 0.47 -28.92
C VAL A 122 -13.08 -0.49 -29.81
N ASN A 123 -12.40 -1.35 -30.57
CA ASN A 123 -13.00 -2.23 -31.58
C ASN A 123 -14.00 -1.52 -32.54
N GLY A 124 -13.74 -0.24 -32.87
CA GLY A 124 -14.62 0.58 -33.71
C GLY A 124 -15.80 1.26 -32.99
N CYS A 125 -16.02 1.03 -31.70
CA CYS A 125 -17.07 1.68 -30.90
C CYS A 125 -16.50 2.75 -29.96
N VAL A 126 -17.19 3.88 -29.79
CA VAL A 126 -16.83 4.93 -28.83
C VAL A 126 -17.10 4.43 -27.42
N THR A 127 -16.04 4.37 -26.60
CA THR A 127 -16.10 3.94 -25.21
C THR A 127 -16.18 5.15 -24.30
N PHE A 128 -17.14 5.17 -23.37
CA PHE A 128 -17.38 6.29 -22.45
C PHE A 128 -16.73 6.06 -21.08
N ASP A 129 -15.40 5.95 -21.06
CA ASP A 129 -14.59 5.62 -19.89
C ASP A 129 -13.67 6.76 -19.42
N ASN A 130 -12.94 6.54 -18.32
CA ASN A 130 -11.89 7.43 -17.82
C ASN A 130 -10.57 6.66 -17.85
N THR A 131 -9.65 7.03 -18.76
CA THR A 131 -8.45 6.25 -19.06
C THR A 131 -7.32 7.11 -19.64
N VAL A 132 -6.20 6.48 -19.98
CA VAL A 132 -5.16 7.06 -20.84
C VAL A 132 -5.07 6.22 -22.12
N ALA A 133 -5.50 6.77 -23.24
CA ALA A 133 -5.55 6.09 -24.54
C ALA A 133 -4.69 6.81 -25.58
N ASN A 134 -4.18 6.09 -26.58
CA ASN A 134 -3.23 6.62 -27.55
C ASN A 134 -3.79 6.70 -28.98
N ASN A 135 -3.23 7.62 -29.74
CA ASN A 135 -3.28 7.65 -31.20
C ASN A 135 -1.87 7.93 -31.75
N LYS A 136 -1.73 8.02 -33.07
CA LYS A 136 -0.47 8.37 -33.75
C LYS A 136 0.17 9.69 -33.29
N ASN A 137 -0.57 10.58 -32.62
CA ASN A 137 -0.08 11.87 -32.12
C ASN A 137 0.42 11.79 -30.65
N GLY A 138 0.22 10.65 -29.97
CA GLY A 138 0.65 10.41 -28.59
C GLY A 138 -0.46 9.83 -27.69
N TRP A 139 -0.21 9.80 -26.39
CA TRP A 139 -1.12 9.30 -25.36
C TRP A 139 -1.87 10.47 -24.69
N TRP A 140 -3.18 10.32 -24.50
CA TRP A 140 -4.11 11.38 -24.10
C TRP A 140 -4.94 10.95 -22.88
N HIS A 141 -5.25 11.91 -22.00
CA HIS A 141 -6.19 11.68 -20.91
C HIS A 141 -7.63 11.74 -21.41
N ILE A 142 -8.32 10.61 -21.27
CA ILE A 142 -9.72 10.43 -21.66
C ILE A 142 -10.59 10.61 -20.41
N VAL A 143 -11.58 11.49 -20.51
CA VAL A 143 -12.60 11.73 -19.48
C VAL A 143 -13.98 11.53 -20.11
N ASN A 144 -14.76 10.58 -19.60
CA ASN A 144 -16.04 10.13 -20.14
C ASN A 144 -15.99 9.87 -21.67
N GLY A 145 -14.95 9.19 -22.14
CA GLY A 145 -14.72 8.83 -23.53
C GLY A 145 -14.12 9.94 -24.42
N LYS A 146 -13.86 11.14 -23.89
CA LYS A 146 -13.41 12.32 -24.64
C LYS A 146 -12.06 12.83 -24.13
N VAL A 147 -11.16 13.28 -25.01
CA VAL A 147 -9.88 13.88 -24.60
C VAL A 147 -10.11 15.20 -23.86
N ASP A 148 -9.59 15.30 -22.63
CA ASP A 148 -9.50 16.58 -21.90
C ASP A 148 -8.15 17.25 -22.13
N PHE A 149 -8.09 18.15 -23.11
CA PHE A 149 -6.90 18.96 -23.43
C PHE A 149 -6.46 19.94 -22.32
N ASN A 150 -7.27 20.15 -21.27
CA ASN A 150 -6.90 21.01 -20.14
C ASN A 150 -6.32 20.23 -18.95
N SER A 151 -6.33 18.90 -19.01
CA SER A 151 -5.93 18.07 -17.86
C SER A 151 -4.46 18.21 -17.49
N ASN A 152 -4.22 18.38 -16.19
CA ASN A 152 -2.90 18.49 -15.58
C ASN A 152 -2.88 17.69 -14.26
N THR A 153 -2.80 16.37 -14.37
CA THR A 153 -3.09 15.41 -13.29
C THR A 153 -2.14 14.18 -13.37
N VAL A 154 -2.41 13.15 -12.58
CA VAL A 154 -1.86 11.80 -12.73
C VAL A 154 -3.02 10.83 -12.96
N ALA A 155 -3.10 10.25 -14.16
CA ALA A 155 -4.19 9.39 -14.61
C ALA A 155 -3.67 7.97 -14.94
N LYS A 156 -4.55 6.97 -15.06
CA LYS A 156 -4.14 5.59 -15.34
C LYS A 156 -4.77 4.98 -16.59
N ASN A 157 -4.07 3.99 -17.12
CA ASN A 157 -4.63 2.90 -17.92
C ASN A 157 -4.14 1.55 -17.36
N GLU A 158 -4.40 0.46 -18.06
CA GLU A 158 -3.90 -0.88 -17.72
C GLU A 158 -2.38 -0.95 -17.53
N ASN A 159 -1.63 -0.14 -18.30
CA ASN A 159 -0.17 -0.07 -18.27
C ASN A 159 0.39 0.77 -17.10
N GLY A 160 -0.48 1.32 -16.24
CA GLY A 160 -0.11 2.02 -15.01
C GLY A 160 -0.55 3.47 -14.96
N TRP A 161 0.10 4.25 -14.09
CA TRP A 161 -0.22 5.66 -13.85
C TRP A 161 0.80 6.60 -14.48
N TRP A 162 0.31 7.64 -15.16
CA TRP A 162 1.04 8.53 -16.05
C TRP A 162 0.78 10.00 -15.71
N VAL A 163 1.81 10.84 -15.85
CA VAL A 163 1.70 12.30 -15.71
C VAL A 163 1.08 12.90 -16.94
N ILE A 164 0.00 13.67 -16.73
CA ILE A 164 -0.70 14.40 -17.78
C ILE A 164 -0.34 15.89 -17.68
N ARG A 165 -0.02 16.50 -18.82
CA ARG A 165 0.24 17.93 -19.01
C ARG A 165 -0.48 18.40 -20.28
N GLY A 166 -1.38 19.37 -20.17
CA GLY A 166 -2.20 19.82 -21.30
C GLY A 166 -2.97 18.69 -21.99
N GLY A 167 -3.52 17.76 -21.19
CA GLY A 167 -4.25 16.59 -21.67
C GLY A 167 -3.42 15.45 -22.26
N LYS A 168 -2.10 15.63 -22.43
CA LYS A 168 -1.19 14.63 -23.01
C LYS A 168 -0.28 14.00 -21.95
N VAL A 169 0.13 12.75 -22.14
CA VAL A 169 1.19 12.14 -21.30
C VAL A 169 2.53 12.82 -21.57
N ASP A 170 3.23 13.18 -20.50
CA ASP A 170 4.61 13.69 -20.54
C ASP A 170 5.60 12.59 -20.11
N PHE A 171 6.04 11.77 -21.06
CA PHE A 171 6.99 10.67 -20.85
C PHE A 171 8.39 11.13 -20.39
N ASN A 172 8.71 12.42 -20.48
CA ASN A 172 10.00 12.96 -20.03
C ASN A 172 9.93 13.57 -18.62
N TYR A 173 8.76 13.52 -17.96
CA TYR A 173 8.58 14.13 -16.64
C TYR A 173 9.29 13.33 -15.54
N ASP A 174 10.25 13.96 -14.87
CA ASP A 174 10.92 13.46 -13.66
C ASP A 174 10.72 14.45 -12.51
N GLY A 175 10.15 14.00 -11.39
CA GLY A 175 9.73 14.90 -10.31
C GLY A 175 8.53 14.40 -9.52
N ILE A 176 7.62 15.31 -9.16
CA ILE A 176 6.41 14.98 -8.40
C ILE A 176 5.15 15.52 -9.09
N ALA A 177 4.09 14.73 -9.10
CA ALA A 177 2.80 15.12 -9.67
C ALA A 177 1.64 14.66 -8.77
N SER A 178 0.53 15.37 -8.79
CA SER A 178 -0.61 15.12 -7.91
C SER A 178 -1.86 14.74 -8.68
N ASN A 179 -2.71 13.93 -8.03
CA ASN A 179 -4.11 13.72 -8.37
C ASN A 179 -4.95 13.73 -7.08
N GLU A 180 -6.23 13.40 -7.18
CA GLU A 180 -7.16 13.30 -6.04
C GLU A 180 -6.70 12.33 -4.92
N ASN A 181 -5.87 11.34 -5.26
CA ASN A 181 -5.40 10.30 -4.34
C ASN A 181 -4.08 10.68 -3.63
N GLY A 182 -3.41 11.75 -4.03
CA GLY A 182 -2.19 12.22 -3.37
C GLY A 182 -1.17 12.87 -4.30
N THR A 183 0.08 12.96 -3.83
CA THR A 183 1.24 13.43 -4.58
C THR A 183 2.23 12.28 -4.73
N TRP A 184 2.70 12.04 -5.94
CA TRP A 184 3.42 10.82 -6.33
C TRP A 184 4.82 11.13 -6.87
N ILE A 185 5.78 10.24 -6.58
CA ILE A 185 7.10 10.20 -7.23
C ILE A 185 6.93 9.73 -8.67
N ILE A 186 7.49 10.49 -9.62
CA ILE A 186 7.41 10.22 -11.06
C ILE A 186 8.81 10.09 -11.64
N HIS A 187 9.03 9.01 -12.39
CA HIS A 187 10.21 8.78 -13.21
C HIS A 187 9.78 8.40 -14.64
N GLY A 188 10.34 9.07 -15.65
CA GLY A 188 9.98 8.81 -17.06
C GLY A 188 8.49 8.96 -17.36
N GLY A 189 7.85 9.98 -16.77
CA GLY A 189 6.41 10.24 -16.91
C GLY A 189 5.48 9.27 -16.16
N ARG A 190 6.01 8.22 -15.52
CA ARG A 190 5.23 7.16 -14.85
C ARG A 190 5.38 7.23 -13.33
N VAL A 191 4.31 6.91 -12.59
CA VAL A 191 4.40 6.78 -11.12
C VAL A 191 5.25 5.57 -10.76
N SER A 192 6.22 5.76 -9.87
CA SER A 192 7.05 4.68 -9.34
C SER A 192 6.55 4.28 -7.94
N PHE A 193 5.84 3.16 -7.85
CA PHE A 193 5.27 2.64 -6.60
C PHE A 193 6.30 1.92 -5.71
N GLN A 194 7.53 1.71 -6.19
CA GLN A 194 8.59 1.08 -5.40
C GLN A 194 9.29 2.09 -4.46
N ASP A 195 9.19 3.38 -4.77
CA ASP A 195 9.95 4.44 -4.09
C ASP A 195 9.52 4.65 -2.64
N THR A 196 10.42 4.31 -1.72
CA THR A 196 10.21 4.35 -0.27
C THR A 196 11.46 4.83 0.45
N GLY A 197 11.31 5.73 1.41
CA GLY A 197 12.43 6.41 2.08
C GLY A 197 12.72 7.77 1.45
N ILE A 198 13.98 8.23 1.55
CA ILE A 198 14.41 9.50 0.94
C ILE A 198 14.86 9.26 -0.50
N VAL A 199 14.02 9.67 -1.44
CA VAL A 199 14.13 9.43 -2.89
C VAL A 199 14.39 10.73 -3.63
N LYS A 200 15.20 10.69 -4.70
CA LYS A 200 15.44 11.82 -5.59
C LYS A 200 14.42 11.80 -6.71
N ALA A 201 13.75 12.92 -6.98
CA ALA A 201 12.88 13.08 -8.16
C ALA A 201 13.06 14.48 -8.76
N GLY A 202 13.42 14.55 -10.04
CA GLY A 202 13.91 15.76 -10.67
C GLY A 202 15.15 16.29 -9.97
N ASN A 203 15.24 17.61 -9.80
CA ASN A 203 16.32 18.27 -9.07
C ASN A 203 16.13 18.29 -7.53
N ASN A 204 15.19 17.53 -6.98
CA ASN A 204 14.80 17.58 -5.57
C ASN A 204 14.86 16.19 -4.92
N TRP A 205 14.81 16.17 -3.59
CA TRP A 205 14.69 14.95 -2.79
C TRP A 205 13.45 15.03 -1.90
N TYR A 206 12.73 13.92 -1.77
CA TYR A 206 11.45 13.80 -1.08
C TYR A 206 11.45 12.56 -0.18
N TYR A 207 10.62 12.56 0.86
CA TYR A 207 10.33 11.38 1.65
C TYR A 207 9.03 10.74 1.15
N ALA A 208 9.12 9.51 0.66
CA ALA A 208 8.02 8.76 0.06
C ALA A 208 7.81 7.40 0.74
N ILE A 209 6.61 6.84 0.59
CA ILE A 209 6.28 5.44 0.94
C ILE A 209 5.39 4.91 -0.18
N GLY A 210 5.81 3.82 -0.84
CA GLY A 210 5.06 3.22 -1.95
C GLY A 210 4.82 4.18 -3.12
N GLY A 211 5.78 5.07 -3.41
CA GLY A 211 5.66 6.16 -4.38
C GLY A 211 4.89 7.39 -3.91
N ALA A 212 4.14 7.32 -2.81
CA ALA A 212 3.37 8.46 -2.31
C ALA A 212 4.25 9.38 -1.43
N VAL A 213 4.35 10.66 -1.78
CA VAL A 213 5.11 11.69 -1.06
C VAL A 213 4.42 12.03 0.26
N GLN A 214 5.12 11.79 1.37
CA GLN A 214 4.59 11.93 2.72
C GLN A 214 4.79 13.36 3.23
N LYS A 215 3.72 14.15 3.28
CA LYS A 215 3.74 15.57 3.73
C LYS A 215 3.96 15.73 5.24
N ILE A 216 5.16 15.36 5.70
CA ILE A 216 5.56 15.37 7.11
C ILE A 216 6.67 16.39 7.38
N ASN A 217 6.84 16.72 8.65
CA ASN A 217 8.00 17.45 9.16
C ASN A 217 8.75 16.53 10.14
N SER A 218 9.82 15.89 9.68
CA SER A 218 10.48 14.79 10.40
C SER A 218 12.00 14.78 10.18
N VAL A 219 12.69 13.82 10.80
CA VAL A 219 14.11 13.52 10.57
C VAL A 219 14.23 12.09 10.09
N GLU A 220 14.44 11.88 8.79
CA GLU A 220 14.45 10.55 8.17
C GLU A 220 15.83 10.15 7.68
N TRP A 221 16.04 8.84 7.51
CA TRP A 221 17.35 8.25 7.22
C TRP A 221 17.45 7.73 5.78
N ASN A 222 18.63 7.90 5.20
CA ASN A 222 19.12 7.09 4.08
C ASN A 222 20.63 6.80 4.26
N GLN A 223 21.23 6.07 3.32
CA GLN A 223 22.67 5.73 3.36
C GLN A 223 23.61 6.94 3.55
N ASN A 224 23.19 8.14 3.13
CA ASN A 224 23.97 9.37 3.26
C ASN A 224 23.80 10.05 4.64
N GLY A 225 22.88 9.61 5.49
CA GLY A 225 22.69 10.07 6.87
C GLY A 225 21.24 10.36 7.23
N TRP A 226 21.05 11.15 8.30
CA TRP A 226 19.74 11.58 8.80
C TRP A 226 19.48 13.03 8.37
N TRP A 227 18.38 13.27 7.67
CA TRP A 227 18.07 14.54 7.00
C TRP A 227 16.76 15.15 7.47
N ALA A 228 16.68 16.47 7.48
CA ALA A 228 15.46 17.22 7.74
C ALA A 228 14.46 17.09 6.59
N ILE A 229 13.29 16.57 6.89
CA ILE A 229 12.13 16.56 6.00
C ILE A 229 11.20 17.70 6.41
N ARG A 230 10.77 18.51 5.45
CA ARG A 230 9.90 19.68 5.59
C ARG A 230 8.83 19.63 4.49
N ASP A 231 7.56 19.53 4.88
CA ASP A 231 6.43 19.25 3.96
C ASP A 231 6.72 18.10 2.96
N GLY A 232 7.32 17.02 3.45
CA GLY A 232 7.72 15.85 2.63
C GLY A 232 8.92 16.04 1.71
N LYS A 233 9.54 17.22 1.65
CA LYS A 233 10.76 17.50 0.89
C LYS A 233 12.00 17.52 1.82
N VAL A 234 13.16 17.11 1.34
CA VAL A 234 14.43 17.34 2.07
C VAL A 234 14.79 18.82 2.06
N ASP A 235 14.99 19.40 3.24
CA ASP A 235 15.47 20.78 3.41
C ASP A 235 16.95 20.78 3.81
N PHE A 236 17.82 20.87 2.80
CA PHE A 236 19.27 20.93 2.94
C PHE A 236 19.79 22.19 3.69
N ASN A 237 18.94 23.19 3.94
CA ASN A 237 19.30 24.41 4.64
C ASN A 237 18.67 24.52 6.03
N TYR A 238 17.92 23.51 6.48
CA TYR A 238 17.26 23.55 7.77
C TYR A 238 18.26 23.61 8.94
N ASN A 239 18.04 24.52 9.87
CA ASN A 239 18.81 24.67 11.10
C ASN A 239 17.82 24.87 12.26
N GLY A 240 17.79 23.94 13.23
CA GLY A 240 16.76 23.93 14.26
C GLY A 240 16.59 22.57 14.94
N LEU A 241 15.37 22.29 15.41
CA LEU A 241 14.97 21.01 16.02
C LEU A 241 13.85 20.37 15.20
N LEU A 242 14.03 19.10 14.82
CA LEU A 242 12.98 18.28 14.21
C LEU A 242 12.87 16.95 14.96
N ALA A 243 11.65 16.42 15.05
CA ALA A 243 11.35 15.18 15.75
C ALA A 243 11.28 14.01 14.76
N ASN A 244 11.54 12.80 15.24
CA ASN A 244 11.12 11.55 14.61
C ASN A 244 10.73 10.54 15.71
N ARG A 245 10.39 9.30 15.33
CA ARG A 245 10.02 8.22 16.27
C ARG A 245 11.08 7.87 17.34
N ARG A 246 12.31 8.37 17.22
CA ARG A 246 13.43 8.13 18.15
C ARG A 246 13.70 9.29 19.12
N GLY A 247 13.13 10.47 18.88
CA GLY A 247 13.35 11.66 19.70
C GLY A 247 13.34 12.97 18.92
N LEU A 248 13.79 14.04 19.59
CA LEU A 248 13.94 15.39 19.04
C LEU A 248 15.42 15.65 18.76
N TRP A 249 15.77 16.05 17.54
CA TRP A 249 17.16 16.12 17.06
C TRP A 249 17.57 17.53 16.65
N LYS A 250 18.79 17.92 17.00
CA LYS A 250 19.46 19.11 16.45
C LYS A 250 19.85 18.86 15.00
N ILE A 251 19.38 19.73 14.11
CA ILE A 251 19.76 19.77 12.71
C ILE A 251 20.66 20.98 12.46
N THR A 252 21.68 20.81 11.63
CA THR A 252 22.55 21.89 11.15
C THR A 252 22.90 21.62 9.68
N GLY A 253 22.63 22.59 8.80
CA GLY A 253 22.79 22.38 7.34
C GLY A 253 21.95 21.22 6.81
N GLY A 254 20.68 21.15 7.21
CA GLY A 254 19.72 20.13 6.77
C GLY A 254 19.96 18.70 7.28
N LYS A 255 21.04 18.46 8.04
CA LYS A 255 21.46 17.13 8.48
C LYS A 255 21.61 17.03 10.00
N VAL A 256 21.42 15.84 10.58
CA VAL A 256 21.85 15.55 11.96
C VAL A 256 23.38 15.42 11.95
N THR A 257 24.06 16.35 12.61
CA THR A 257 25.50 16.29 12.85
C THR A 257 25.76 15.64 14.21
N PHE A 258 25.98 14.32 14.23
CA PHE A 258 26.22 13.57 15.47
C PHE A 258 27.54 14.00 16.12
N GLY A 259 27.48 14.56 17.32
CA GLY A 259 28.67 14.97 18.08
C GLY A 259 28.40 15.97 19.20
N ASP A 260 27.31 16.74 19.11
CA ASP A 260 26.91 17.66 20.17
C ASP A 260 26.55 16.90 21.46
N ASN A 261 27.11 17.33 22.58
CA ASN A 261 26.84 16.78 23.91
C ASN A 261 26.84 17.92 24.95
N GLY A 262 25.95 17.84 25.92
CA GLY A 262 25.74 18.89 26.93
C GLY A 262 24.87 20.04 26.43
N VAL A 263 25.03 21.22 27.01
CA VAL A 263 24.11 22.37 26.79
C VAL A 263 24.52 23.20 25.58
N ILE A 264 23.76 23.08 24.49
CA ILE A 264 23.97 23.81 23.23
C ILE A 264 22.87 24.84 22.96
N LYS A 265 23.15 25.85 22.11
CA LYS A 265 22.13 26.77 21.60
C LYS A 265 21.52 26.22 20.32
N VAL A 266 20.19 26.31 20.18
CA VAL A 266 19.46 25.98 18.95
C VAL A 266 18.42 27.07 18.69
N GLY A 267 18.61 27.84 17.61
CA GLY A 267 17.86 29.07 17.38
C GLY A 267 18.13 30.11 18.48
N ASN A 268 17.06 30.54 19.17
CA ASN A 268 17.16 31.44 20.31
C ASN A 268 17.29 30.72 21.66
N ASP A 269 16.90 29.44 21.72
CA ASP A 269 16.82 28.64 22.93
C ASP A 269 18.09 27.82 23.19
N TRP A 270 18.19 27.25 24.39
CA TRP A 270 19.27 26.34 24.78
C TRP A 270 18.71 25.00 25.24
N TYR A 271 19.38 23.91 24.86
CA TYR A 271 18.96 22.53 25.13
C TYR A 271 20.13 21.66 25.56
N ASN A 272 19.89 20.73 26.49
CA ASN A 272 20.78 19.62 26.77
C ASN A 272 20.63 18.53 25.69
N VAL A 273 21.72 18.17 25.05
CA VAL A 273 21.76 17.10 24.04
C VAL A 273 22.78 16.01 24.37
N ARG A 274 22.58 14.82 23.80
CA ARG A 274 23.56 13.73 23.80
C ARG A 274 23.59 13.09 22.42
N GLY A 275 24.74 13.12 21.75
CA GLY A 275 24.84 12.74 20.34
C GLY A 275 23.86 13.53 19.45
N SER A 276 23.65 14.81 19.77
CA SER A 276 22.74 15.74 19.07
C SER A 276 21.23 15.43 19.19
N ALA A 277 20.83 14.41 19.96
CA ALA A 277 19.44 14.21 20.42
C ALA A 277 19.17 15.00 21.71
N VAL A 278 18.03 15.68 21.81
CA VAL A 278 17.61 16.43 23.02
C VAL A 278 17.24 15.46 24.14
N VAL A 279 17.89 15.63 25.30
CA VAL A 279 17.69 14.81 26.50
C VAL A 279 16.50 15.36 27.28
N ARG A 280 15.30 14.85 26.98
CA ARG A 280 14.02 15.27 27.61
C ARG A 280 13.89 14.71 29.04
N GLN A 281 14.62 15.30 29.98
CA GLN A 281 14.62 14.93 31.39
C GLN A 281 15.02 16.12 32.26
N GLU A 282 14.32 16.33 33.39
CA GLU A 282 14.77 17.26 34.44
C GLU A 282 16.18 16.86 34.93
N THR A 283 17.17 17.72 34.71
CA THR A 283 18.58 17.39 35.01
C THR A 283 19.46 18.62 35.14
N VAL A 284 20.72 18.42 35.53
CA VAL A 284 21.77 19.43 35.52
C VAL A 284 22.83 19.05 34.47
N ALA A 285 22.92 19.83 33.40
CA ALA A 285 23.82 19.58 32.27
C ALA A 285 24.80 20.74 32.07
N ASN A 286 25.95 20.49 31.47
CA ASN A 286 27.04 21.48 31.38
C ASN A 286 27.45 21.84 29.96
N ASN A 287 28.10 22.98 29.83
CA ASN A 287 28.90 23.41 28.69
C ASN A 287 30.11 24.23 29.19
N ALA A 288 30.88 24.83 28.27
CA ALA A 288 32.04 25.65 28.62
C ALA A 288 31.70 26.85 29.55
N ASN A 289 30.45 27.32 29.53
CA ASN A 289 30.00 28.47 30.32
C ASN A 289 29.49 28.10 31.72
N GLY A 290 29.42 26.81 32.06
CA GLY A 290 29.03 26.31 33.38
C GLY A 290 28.02 25.17 33.34
N TRP A 291 27.40 24.90 34.50
CA TRP A 291 26.37 23.88 34.68
C TRP A 291 25.01 24.55 34.83
N TRP A 292 24.02 24.07 34.10
CA TRP A 292 22.70 24.67 33.93
C TRP A 292 21.60 23.65 34.26
N TYR A 293 20.48 24.15 34.74
CA TYR A 293 19.28 23.35 34.93
C TYR A 293 18.50 23.21 33.63
N CYS A 294 18.06 22.00 33.33
CA CYS A 294 17.20 21.68 32.20
C CYS A 294 15.87 21.10 32.68
N ASP A 295 14.78 21.50 32.02
CA ASP A 295 13.42 21.06 32.31
C ASP A 295 13.14 19.63 31.79
N SER A 296 11.90 19.16 31.97
CA SER A 296 11.44 17.85 31.45
C SER A 296 11.46 17.75 29.91
N ASN A 297 11.60 18.86 29.19
CA ASN A 297 11.79 18.88 27.73
C ASN A 297 13.27 18.97 27.32
N GLY A 298 14.19 19.01 28.28
CA GLY A 298 15.63 19.18 28.02
C GLY A 298 16.02 20.62 27.69
N LYS A 299 15.11 21.60 27.80
CA LYS A 299 15.36 23.02 27.58
C LYS A 299 15.96 23.65 28.84
N VAL A 300 16.91 24.57 28.69
CA VAL A 300 17.45 25.33 29.83
C VAL A 300 16.43 26.34 30.32
N ASP A 301 16.10 26.30 31.61
CA ASP A 301 15.34 27.35 32.28
C ASP A 301 16.31 28.28 33.04
N PHE A 302 16.54 29.47 32.48
CA PHE A 302 17.40 30.51 33.04
C PHE A 302 16.82 31.21 34.28
N ASN A 303 15.58 30.93 34.68
CA ASN A 303 14.94 31.51 35.87
C ASN A 303 14.84 30.51 37.04
N ALA A 304 15.19 29.23 36.83
CA ALA A 304 15.05 28.19 37.83
C ALA A 304 15.83 28.50 39.11
N ASN A 305 15.16 28.38 40.25
CA ASN A 305 15.71 28.54 41.59
C ASN A 305 15.24 27.33 42.42
N THR A 306 16.06 26.29 42.52
CA THR A 306 15.66 24.95 42.98
C THR A 306 16.88 24.09 43.39
N VAL A 307 16.66 22.84 43.81
CA VAL A 307 17.71 21.82 43.96
C VAL A 307 17.47 20.71 42.93
N ALA A 308 18.41 20.48 42.02
CA ALA A 308 18.27 19.54 40.91
C ALA A 308 19.42 18.51 40.87
N GLN A 309 19.14 17.32 40.33
CA GLN A 309 20.09 16.21 40.30
C GLN A 309 20.76 16.06 38.91
N ASN A 310 22.02 15.62 38.91
CA ASN A 310 22.60 14.84 37.81
C ASN A 310 23.39 13.64 38.35
N GLN A 311 24.08 12.90 37.47
CA GLN A 311 24.90 11.74 37.87
C GLN A 311 25.96 12.05 38.94
N ASN A 312 26.38 13.31 39.07
CA ASN A 312 27.40 13.74 40.03
C ASN A 312 26.79 14.13 41.40
N GLY A 313 25.45 14.18 41.54
CA GLY A 313 24.74 14.48 42.79
C GLY A 313 23.64 15.54 42.64
N TRP A 314 23.18 16.07 43.78
CA TRP A 314 22.13 17.10 43.85
C TRP A 314 22.75 18.47 44.13
N TRP A 315 22.40 19.46 43.33
CA TRP A 315 23.04 20.77 43.26
C TRP A 315 22.02 21.91 43.42
N VAL A 316 22.43 23.00 44.05
CA VAL A 316 21.63 24.23 44.11
C VAL A 316 21.70 24.96 42.78
N ILE A 317 20.52 25.24 42.23
CA ILE A 317 20.31 26.07 41.05
C ILE A 317 19.82 27.44 41.52
N GLN A 318 20.48 28.50 41.06
CA GLN A 318 20.00 29.87 41.19
C GLN A 318 20.08 30.55 39.83
N ASN A 319 18.97 31.15 39.38
CA ASN A 319 18.82 31.76 38.06
C ASN A 319 19.33 30.82 36.94
N GLY A 320 18.81 29.59 36.95
CA GLY A 320 19.10 28.54 35.98
C GLY A 320 20.49 27.90 36.04
N LYS A 321 21.40 28.41 36.89
CA LYS A 321 22.81 27.97 36.95
C LYS A 321 23.15 27.34 38.29
N VAL A 322 24.05 26.35 38.30
CA VAL A 322 24.57 25.78 39.56
C VAL A 322 25.39 26.81 40.33
N ASN A 323 25.03 27.05 41.60
CA ASN A 323 25.84 27.84 42.52
C ASN A 323 26.70 26.93 43.41
N PHE A 324 27.92 26.62 42.95
CA PHE A 324 28.92 25.85 43.70
C PHE A 324 29.37 26.50 45.03
N GLY A 325 29.13 27.80 45.23
CA GLY A 325 29.45 28.52 46.47
C GLY A 325 28.34 28.50 47.52
N TYR A 326 27.15 27.97 47.19
CA TYR A 326 25.98 28.09 48.08
C TYR A 326 26.12 27.24 49.35
N ASN A 327 25.86 27.85 50.51
CA ASN A 327 25.80 27.19 51.81
C ASN A 327 24.55 27.72 52.55
N GLY A 328 23.65 26.83 52.98
CA GLY A 328 22.34 27.24 53.51
C GLY A 328 21.26 26.16 53.36
N LEU A 329 20.00 26.58 53.28
CA LEU A 329 18.85 25.73 52.96
C LEU A 329 18.30 26.05 51.57
N ALA A 330 18.19 25.05 50.72
CA ALA A 330 17.54 25.18 49.40
C ALA A 330 16.47 24.10 49.22
N SER A 331 15.41 24.42 48.48
CA SER A 331 14.22 23.58 48.35
C SER A 331 13.98 23.10 46.92
N ASN A 332 13.29 21.97 46.78
CA ASN A 332 12.70 21.47 45.55
C ASN A 332 11.37 20.76 45.87
N LYS A 333 10.73 20.15 44.86
CA LYS A 333 9.47 19.41 45.03
C LYS A 333 9.52 18.23 46.02
N ASN A 334 10.72 17.77 46.39
CA ASN A 334 10.93 16.66 47.32
C ASN A 334 11.21 17.12 48.77
N GLY A 335 11.39 18.42 49.02
CA GLY A 335 11.64 18.96 50.35
C GLY A 335 12.68 20.09 50.40
N THR A 336 13.12 20.41 51.61
CA THR A 336 14.15 21.42 51.90
C THR A 336 15.41 20.72 52.38
N TRP A 337 16.56 21.10 51.83
CA TRP A 337 17.84 20.40 51.96
C TRP A 337 18.90 21.33 52.53
N LYS A 338 19.70 20.83 53.48
CA LYS A 338 20.93 21.48 53.93
C LYS A 338 22.02 21.28 52.88
N ILE A 339 22.59 22.40 52.44
CA ILE A 339 23.57 22.49 51.36
C ILE A 339 24.94 22.83 51.95
N THR A 340 25.99 22.26 51.38
CA THR A 340 27.38 22.64 51.68
C THR A 340 28.20 22.58 50.39
N GLY A 341 28.86 23.68 50.02
CA GLY A 341 29.60 23.78 48.74
C GLY A 341 28.71 23.56 47.51
N GLY A 342 27.53 24.18 47.49
CA GLY A 342 26.56 24.10 46.39
C GLY A 342 25.84 22.75 46.23
N LYS A 343 26.15 21.76 47.08
CA LYS A 343 25.72 20.37 46.95
C LYS A 343 24.97 19.87 48.19
N VAL A 344 23.99 18.98 47.99
CA VAL A 344 23.39 18.21 49.10
C VAL A 344 24.37 17.12 49.54
N THR A 345 24.62 17.02 50.84
CA THR A 345 25.62 16.12 51.44
C THR A 345 25.11 14.74 51.79
N PHE A 346 23.80 14.59 52.05
CA PHE A 346 23.12 13.35 52.48
C PHE A 346 23.71 12.64 53.72
N ARG A 347 24.42 13.37 54.58
CA ARG A 347 25.15 12.83 55.75
C ARG A 347 24.70 13.38 57.08
N ASP A 348 24.04 14.54 57.08
CA ASP A 348 23.68 15.25 58.30
C ASP A 348 22.41 14.66 58.93
N ASN A 349 22.41 14.45 60.25
CA ASN A 349 21.29 13.89 61.00
C ASN A 349 21.19 14.54 62.39
N GLY A 350 19.97 14.72 62.90
CA GLY A 350 19.70 15.41 64.16
C GLY A 350 19.70 16.94 64.03
N VAL A 351 19.86 17.64 65.16
CA VAL A 351 19.77 19.11 65.22
C VAL A 351 21.11 19.77 64.83
N ILE A 352 21.17 20.34 63.63
CA ILE A 352 22.38 20.99 63.07
C ILE A 352 22.21 22.50 62.93
N LYS A 353 23.32 23.25 62.89
CA LYS A 353 23.32 24.68 62.57
C LYS A 353 23.36 24.90 61.05
N VAL A 354 22.55 25.81 60.53
CA VAL A 354 22.54 26.24 59.12
C VAL A 354 22.41 27.76 59.05
N GLY A 355 23.46 28.43 58.61
CA GLY A 355 23.56 29.90 58.74
C GLY A 355 23.62 30.30 60.21
N ASN A 356 22.71 31.18 60.64
CA ASN A 356 22.55 31.56 62.04
C ASN A 356 21.57 30.65 62.82
N ASP A 357 20.68 29.97 62.10
CA ASP A 357 19.60 29.17 62.65
C ASP A 357 20.00 27.70 62.89
N TRP A 358 19.14 26.94 63.57
CA TRP A 358 19.30 25.51 63.79
C TRP A 358 18.07 24.74 63.31
N TYR A 359 18.28 23.55 62.74
CA TYR A 359 17.24 22.72 62.14
C TYR A 359 17.45 21.24 62.47
N ASN A 360 16.36 20.50 62.69
CA ASN A 360 16.36 19.05 62.70
C ASN A 360 16.42 18.51 61.27
N VAL A 361 17.41 17.65 60.98
CA VAL A 361 17.58 17.04 59.66
C VAL A 361 17.71 15.51 59.75
N ARG A 362 17.39 14.83 58.64
CA ARG A 362 17.64 13.40 58.42
C ARG A 362 18.14 13.20 56.99
N GLY A 363 19.34 12.63 56.83
CA GLY A 363 19.99 12.55 55.51
C GLY A 363 20.14 13.92 54.84
N SER A 364 20.44 14.96 55.61
CA SER A 364 20.50 16.38 55.20
C SER A 364 19.18 17.00 54.71
N ALA A 365 18.04 16.29 54.68
CA ALA A 365 16.71 16.88 54.49
C ALA A 365 16.17 17.43 55.81
N VAL A 366 15.52 18.60 55.79
CA VAL A 366 14.85 19.18 56.96
C VAL A 366 13.60 18.39 57.32
N VAL A 367 13.52 17.93 58.57
CA VAL A 367 12.39 17.16 59.09
C VAL A 367 11.30 18.12 59.54
N LYS A 368 10.22 18.22 58.76
CA LYS A 368 9.02 19.00 59.10
C LYS A 368 8.14 18.26 60.12
N GLY A 369 7.30 19.03 60.81
CA GLY A 369 6.46 18.57 61.91
C GLY A 369 7.08 18.88 63.27
N ALA A 370 6.29 19.47 64.17
CA ALA A 370 6.77 19.89 65.49
C ALA A 370 7.17 18.68 66.33
N THR A 371 8.39 18.67 66.86
CA THR A 371 8.94 17.50 67.57
C THR A 371 10.11 17.85 68.48
N VAL A 372 10.67 16.86 69.18
CA VAL A 372 11.85 16.98 70.04
C VAL A 372 12.99 16.15 69.46
N ALA A 373 14.07 16.79 69.04
CA ALA A 373 15.20 16.15 68.35
C ALA A 373 16.55 16.48 69.02
N GLN A 374 17.54 15.60 68.87
CA GLN A 374 18.81 15.70 69.60
C GLN A 374 20.01 16.12 68.76
N ASN A 375 21.02 16.66 69.44
CA ASN A 375 22.41 16.74 69.03
C ASN A 375 23.33 16.56 70.25
N ALA A 376 24.65 16.69 70.07
CA ALA A 376 25.63 16.54 71.15
C ALA A 376 25.42 17.50 72.36
N ASN A 377 24.68 18.61 72.17
CA ASN A 377 24.40 19.58 73.23
C ASN A 377 23.08 19.29 73.97
N GLY A 378 22.31 18.27 73.57
CA GLY A 378 21.06 17.84 74.21
C GLY A 378 19.88 17.72 73.23
N TRP A 379 18.68 17.66 73.80
CA TRP A 379 17.41 17.53 73.08
C TRP A 379 16.69 18.87 73.02
N TRP A 380 16.22 19.24 71.83
CA TRP A 380 15.68 20.56 71.48
C TRP A 380 14.31 20.44 70.84
N TYR A 381 13.41 21.36 71.17
CA TYR A 381 12.14 21.51 70.47
C TYR A 381 12.36 22.13 69.09
N CYS A 382 11.72 21.52 68.10
CA CYS A 382 11.68 21.98 66.72
C CYS A 382 10.23 22.27 66.33
N ASP A 383 10.02 23.38 65.64
CA ASP A 383 8.70 23.84 65.19
C ASP A 383 8.13 23.00 64.03
N ALA A 384 6.95 23.38 63.54
CA ALA A 384 6.31 22.70 62.40
C ALA A 384 7.16 22.71 61.10
N ASN A 385 8.13 23.62 60.98
CA ASN A 385 9.06 23.72 59.85
C ASN A 385 10.37 22.94 60.06
N GLY A 386 10.57 22.36 61.24
CA GLY A 386 11.81 21.68 61.63
C GLY A 386 12.90 22.61 62.17
N LYS A 387 12.62 23.90 62.40
CA LYS A 387 13.54 24.89 62.98
C LYS A 387 13.50 24.80 64.50
N VAL A 388 14.66 24.91 65.16
CA VAL A 388 14.72 24.98 66.63
C VAL A 388 14.17 26.32 67.11
N ASP A 389 13.19 26.27 68.02
CA ASP A 389 12.70 27.45 68.73
C ASP A 389 13.30 27.50 70.14
N PHE A 390 14.32 28.34 70.32
CA PHE A 390 15.00 28.58 71.60
C PHE A 390 14.15 29.36 72.62
N GLY A 391 13.01 29.94 72.21
CA GLY A 391 12.06 30.60 73.11
C GLY A 391 10.98 29.67 73.67
N TYR A 392 10.81 28.47 73.10
CA TYR A 392 9.69 27.60 73.45
C TYR A 392 9.75 27.10 74.90
N ASN A 393 8.63 27.24 75.60
CA ASN A 393 8.42 26.75 76.95
C ASN A 393 7.03 26.05 76.98
N GLY A 394 6.99 24.76 77.31
CA GLY A 394 5.77 23.96 77.19
C GLY A 394 6.01 22.45 77.18
N LEU A 395 5.07 21.69 76.61
CA LEU A 395 5.19 20.24 76.41
C LEU A 395 5.30 19.90 74.93
N ALA A 396 6.31 19.11 74.55
CA ALA A 396 6.50 18.66 73.16
C ALA A 396 6.88 17.18 73.07
N SER A 397 6.46 16.53 71.99
CA SER A 397 6.52 15.07 71.85
C SER A 397 7.49 14.60 70.76
N ASN A 398 8.05 13.41 70.96
CA ASN A 398 8.70 12.62 69.93
C ASN A 398 8.36 11.13 70.13
N GLN A 399 8.95 10.24 69.33
CA GLN A 399 8.71 8.79 69.41
C GLN A 399 9.04 8.16 70.78
N ASN A 400 9.77 8.85 71.66
CA ASN A 400 10.13 8.36 72.99
C ASN A 400 9.17 8.85 74.10
N GLY A 401 8.26 9.79 73.81
CA GLY A 401 7.33 10.37 74.79
C GLY A 401 7.15 11.88 74.67
N THR A 402 6.49 12.47 75.67
CA THR A 402 6.23 13.92 75.77
C THR A 402 7.06 14.52 76.89
N TRP A 403 7.80 15.60 76.57
CA TRP A 403 8.85 16.15 77.40
C TRP A 403 8.54 17.60 77.80
N VAL A 404 8.91 17.99 79.03
CA VAL A 404 8.95 19.40 79.44
C VAL A 404 10.09 20.10 78.72
N ILE A 405 9.73 21.12 77.96
CA ILE A 405 10.67 22.00 77.28
C ILE A 405 10.75 23.33 78.04
N GLN A 406 11.97 23.80 78.28
CA GLN A 406 12.24 25.10 78.87
C GLN A 406 13.34 25.79 78.04
N ASN A 407 13.07 27.01 77.57
CA ASN A 407 13.95 27.77 76.66
C ASN A 407 14.45 26.92 75.47
N GLY A 408 13.51 26.26 74.79
CA GLY A 408 13.73 25.41 73.62
C GLY A 408 14.40 24.06 73.88
N LYS A 409 14.81 23.76 75.12
CA LYS A 409 15.55 22.54 75.48
C LYS A 409 14.75 21.65 76.41
N VAL A 410 14.88 20.33 76.30
CA VAL A 410 14.28 19.38 77.26
C VAL A 410 14.89 19.60 78.65
N ASN A 411 14.05 19.84 79.65
CA ASN A 411 14.46 19.91 81.05
C ASN A 411 14.32 18.54 81.73
N PHE A 412 15.33 17.68 81.55
CA PHE A 412 15.43 16.37 82.21
C PHE A 412 15.48 16.42 83.75
N GLY A 413 15.71 17.60 84.35
CA GLY A 413 15.68 17.78 85.80
C GLY A 413 14.28 18.01 86.36
N TYR A 414 13.29 18.34 85.52
CA TYR A 414 11.96 18.71 86.00
C TYR A 414 11.23 17.51 86.61
N ASN A 415 10.77 17.67 87.86
CA ASN A 415 10.02 16.67 88.61
C ASN A 415 8.87 17.37 89.36
N GLY A 416 7.68 16.77 89.35
CA GLY A 416 6.48 17.34 89.98
C GLY A 416 5.36 17.63 88.98
N ASN A 417 4.39 18.46 89.37
CA ASN A 417 3.23 18.78 88.53
C ASN A 417 3.54 19.96 87.59
N TYR A 418 3.24 19.82 86.29
CA TYR A 418 3.38 20.85 85.26
C TYR A 418 2.04 21.13 84.60
N SER A 419 1.60 22.39 84.57
CA SER A 419 0.32 22.78 83.97
C SER A 419 0.52 23.36 82.57
N PHE A 420 -0.20 22.81 81.58
CA PHE A 420 -0.09 23.19 80.16
C PHE A 420 -1.45 23.05 79.49
N ASN A 421 -1.87 24.07 78.72
CA ASN A 421 -3.17 24.13 78.03
C ASN A 421 -4.38 23.74 78.91
N GLY A 422 -4.42 24.23 80.15
CA GLY A 422 -5.50 23.98 81.11
C GLY A 422 -5.48 22.61 81.80
N LYS A 423 -4.59 21.69 81.40
CA LYS A 423 -4.39 20.38 82.02
C LYS A 423 -3.16 20.39 82.93
N THR A 424 -3.12 19.49 83.92
CA THR A 424 -1.96 19.32 84.81
C THR A 424 -1.41 17.91 84.70
N TYR A 425 -0.10 17.80 84.52
CA TYR A 425 0.62 16.58 84.23
C TYR A 425 1.62 16.27 85.33
N ASN A 426 1.70 15.01 85.76
CA ASN A 426 2.80 14.53 86.59
C ASN A 426 4.03 14.29 85.70
N ILE A 427 5.12 14.96 86.03
CA ILE A 427 6.41 14.87 85.34
C ILE A 427 7.41 14.17 86.24
N ILE A 428 8.16 13.21 85.69
CA ILE A 428 9.33 12.61 86.34
C ILE A 428 10.51 12.70 85.36
N ASN A 429 11.64 13.25 85.81
CA ASN A 429 12.86 13.43 85.02
C ASN A 429 12.62 14.08 83.62
N GLY A 430 11.78 15.12 83.59
CA GLY A 430 11.38 15.84 82.38
C GLY A 430 10.34 15.15 81.50
N TRP A 431 9.94 13.90 81.78
CA TRP A 431 8.98 13.12 81.00
C TRP A 431 7.58 13.16 81.63
N VAL A 432 6.56 13.46 80.81
CA VAL A 432 5.14 13.34 81.20
C VAL A 432 4.80 11.88 81.47
N LYS A 433 4.44 11.57 82.71
CA LYS A 433 4.04 10.23 83.15
C LYS A 433 2.54 9.98 82.99
N ASN A 434 1.71 10.92 83.48
CA ASN A 434 0.25 10.88 83.40
C ASN A 434 -0.36 12.27 83.65
N GLU A 435 -1.62 12.46 83.28
CA GLU A 435 -2.43 13.61 83.69
C GLU A 435 -2.91 13.44 85.15
N VAL A 436 -3.13 14.53 85.89
CA VAL A 436 -3.52 14.52 87.32
C VAL A 436 -4.61 15.55 87.61
N HIS A 437 -5.63 15.13 88.35
CA HIS A 437 -6.61 15.99 89.00
C HIS A 437 -6.95 15.41 90.39
N VAL A 438 -6.94 16.25 91.43
CA VAL A 438 -7.57 15.92 92.73
C VAL A 438 -8.10 17.20 93.38
N HIS A 439 -9.42 17.24 93.59
CA HIS A 439 -10.06 17.90 94.73
C HIS A 439 -11.16 16.95 95.23
N ASP A 440 -11.51 17.04 96.52
CA ASP A 440 -12.67 16.35 97.09
C ASP A 440 -13.54 17.37 97.84
N TYR A 441 -14.84 17.36 97.58
CA TYR A 441 -15.80 18.38 98.04
C TYR A 441 -17.08 17.71 98.54
N SER A 442 -17.39 17.89 99.82
CA SER A 442 -18.74 17.63 100.36
C SER A 442 -19.74 18.64 99.78
N SER A 443 -21.01 18.26 99.62
CA SER A 443 -22.00 19.13 98.95
C SER A 443 -23.40 19.02 99.55
N THR A 444 -24.10 20.14 99.66
CA THR A 444 -25.48 20.23 100.18
C THR A 444 -26.34 21.17 99.34
N VAL A 445 -27.60 20.80 99.10
CA VAL A 445 -28.57 21.65 98.38
C VAL A 445 -29.14 22.69 99.34
N THR A 446 -29.25 23.93 98.88
CA THR A 446 -29.72 25.08 99.68
C THR A 446 -30.90 25.82 99.05
N LYS A 447 -31.19 25.59 97.75
CA LYS A 447 -32.43 25.99 97.07
C LYS A 447 -32.74 25.01 95.94
N GLU A 448 -33.98 24.50 95.87
CA GLU A 448 -34.38 23.58 94.80
C GLU A 448 -34.60 24.26 93.44
N PRO A 449 -34.24 23.62 92.31
CA PRO A 449 -34.47 24.09 90.94
C PRO A 449 -35.86 23.73 90.36
N THR A 450 -36.24 24.36 89.25
CA THR A 450 -37.38 23.96 88.39
C THR A 450 -36.94 23.95 86.92
N CYS A 451 -37.71 23.37 85.99
CA CYS A 451 -37.26 23.33 84.57
C CYS A 451 -37.32 24.68 83.84
N THR A 452 -37.74 25.75 84.51
CA THR A 452 -37.72 27.12 83.99
C THR A 452 -36.93 28.11 84.87
N GLU A 453 -36.55 27.75 86.10
CA GLU A 453 -35.77 28.59 87.04
C GLU A 453 -34.71 27.80 87.82
N THR A 454 -33.59 28.45 88.14
CA THR A 454 -32.43 27.81 88.77
C THR A 454 -32.53 27.67 90.29
N GLY A 455 -31.99 26.55 90.79
CA GLY A 455 -31.74 26.28 92.21
C GLY A 455 -30.32 26.67 92.62
N THR A 456 -29.87 26.20 93.79
CA THR A 456 -28.53 26.50 94.32
C THR A 456 -28.04 25.39 95.25
N LYS A 457 -26.77 24.99 95.08
CA LYS A 457 -26.09 23.94 95.83
C LYS A 457 -24.74 24.47 96.30
N THR A 458 -24.39 24.22 97.55
CA THR A 458 -23.14 24.70 98.15
C THR A 458 -22.18 23.53 98.31
N TYR A 459 -20.93 23.74 97.89
CA TYR A 459 -19.84 22.77 98.00
C TYR A 459 -18.81 23.28 98.99
N LYS A 460 -18.26 22.37 99.80
CA LYS A 460 -17.27 22.66 100.84
C LYS A 460 -16.24 21.53 100.93
N CYS A 461 -14.98 21.91 100.74
CA CYS A 461 -13.84 21.06 101.05
C CYS A 461 -13.35 21.37 102.47
N ASP A 462 -12.80 20.38 103.17
CA ASP A 462 -12.30 20.53 104.55
C ASP A 462 -11.06 21.45 104.63
N CYS A 463 -10.44 21.80 103.51
CA CYS A 463 -9.44 22.87 103.43
C CYS A 463 -10.03 24.29 103.61
N GLY A 464 -11.35 24.42 103.80
CA GLY A 464 -12.05 25.69 104.00
C GLY A 464 -12.49 26.39 102.73
N ASN A 465 -12.14 25.87 101.54
CA ASN A 465 -12.65 26.39 100.27
C ASN A 465 -14.14 26.04 100.09
N THR A 466 -14.96 27.06 99.83
CA THR A 466 -16.39 26.92 99.54
C THR A 466 -16.75 27.65 98.26
N TYR A 467 -17.57 27.03 97.42
CA TYR A 467 -18.21 27.70 96.28
C TYR A 467 -19.66 27.25 96.13
N THR A 468 -20.49 28.11 95.54
CA THR A 468 -21.89 27.81 95.25
C THR A 468 -22.05 27.53 93.76
N GLU A 469 -22.62 26.38 93.42
CA GLU A 469 -23.14 26.13 92.08
C GLU A 469 -24.60 26.59 92.04
N THR A 470 -24.92 27.42 91.06
CA THR A 470 -26.30 27.51 90.57
C THR A 470 -26.69 26.10 90.12
N ILE A 471 -27.66 25.46 90.79
CA ILE A 471 -28.23 24.25 90.23
C ILE A 471 -28.99 24.72 89.00
N ASN A 472 -28.61 24.19 87.84
CA ASN A 472 -29.29 24.51 86.60
C ASN A 472 -30.80 24.25 86.73
N LYS A 473 -31.56 24.91 85.86
CA LYS A 473 -32.98 24.61 85.69
C LYS A 473 -33.11 23.09 85.56
N LEU A 474 -34.01 22.44 86.31
CA LEU A 474 -34.18 20.97 86.25
C LEU A 474 -34.21 20.56 84.80
N ASP A 475 -33.25 19.74 84.37
CA ASP A 475 -33.11 19.41 82.96
C ASP A 475 -34.46 18.95 82.41
N HIS A 476 -34.85 19.56 81.30
CA HIS A 476 -36.10 19.26 80.63
C HIS A 476 -36.21 17.73 80.48
N GLN A 477 -37.18 17.11 81.16
CA GLN A 477 -37.32 15.66 81.18
C GLN A 477 -37.96 15.22 79.87
N TYR A 478 -37.19 15.30 78.79
CA TYR A 478 -37.66 14.95 77.47
C TYR A 478 -37.81 13.44 77.36
N VAL A 479 -39.05 12.99 77.22
CA VAL A 479 -39.35 11.59 76.89
C VAL A 479 -39.35 11.42 75.38
N LEU A 480 -38.89 10.27 74.91
CA LEU A 480 -38.92 9.91 73.50
C LEU A 480 -40.39 9.81 73.05
N LYS A 481 -40.80 10.69 72.15
CA LYS A 481 -42.19 10.76 71.67
C LYS A 481 -42.36 10.09 70.31
N GLU A 482 -41.34 10.15 69.47
CA GLU A 482 -41.36 9.60 68.11
C GLU A 482 -39.94 9.27 67.65
N THR A 483 -39.76 8.08 67.06
CA THR A 483 -38.49 7.63 66.45
C THR A 483 -38.72 7.37 64.95
N VAL A 484 -38.02 8.12 64.11
CA VAL A 484 -37.86 7.82 62.68
C VAL A 484 -36.49 7.18 62.50
N ALA A 485 -36.46 5.88 62.21
CA ALA A 485 -35.21 5.13 62.13
C ALA A 485 -34.28 5.63 61.00
N PRO A 486 -32.95 5.66 61.21
CA PRO A 486 -31.99 6.07 60.18
C PRO A 486 -31.94 5.07 59.02
N THR A 487 -31.60 5.59 57.84
CA THR A 487 -31.34 4.80 56.64
C THR A 487 -29.94 5.14 56.11
N CYS A 488 -29.44 4.37 55.14
CA CYS A 488 -28.17 4.70 54.49
C CYS A 488 -28.25 5.80 53.42
N THR A 489 -29.39 6.51 53.28
CA THR A 489 -29.53 7.68 52.37
C THR A 489 -30.08 8.92 53.07
N LYS A 490 -31.00 8.77 54.03
CA LYS A 490 -31.51 9.82 54.91
C LYS A 490 -31.14 9.53 56.36
N GLU A 491 -30.70 10.56 57.07
CA GLU A 491 -30.54 10.52 58.53
C GLU A 491 -31.86 10.10 59.20
N GLY A 492 -31.75 9.45 60.35
CA GLY A 492 -32.88 9.20 61.25
C GLY A 492 -33.10 10.39 62.16
N SER A 493 -34.17 10.35 62.94
CA SER A 493 -34.47 11.40 63.90
C SER A 493 -35.29 10.85 65.07
N GLU A 494 -34.84 11.10 66.29
CA GLU A 494 -35.61 10.88 67.51
C GLU A 494 -36.06 12.21 68.10
N THR A 495 -37.38 12.38 68.19
CA THR A 495 -38.00 13.60 68.72
C THR A 495 -38.36 13.38 70.19
N TYR A 496 -37.69 14.16 71.04
CA TYR A 496 -37.77 14.10 72.50
C TYR A 496 -38.55 15.33 73.01
N VAL A 497 -39.60 15.12 73.81
CA VAL A 497 -40.51 16.19 74.28
C VAL A 497 -40.58 16.22 75.81
N CYS A 498 -40.39 17.39 76.39
CA CYS A 498 -40.31 17.61 77.83
C CYS A 498 -41.66 17.38 78.50
N SER A 499 -41.75 16.32 79.31
CA SER A 499 -42.96 15.98 80.06
C SER A 499 -43.36 17.00 81.14
N ARG A 500 -42.53 18.04 81.35
CA ARG A 500 -42.71 19.07 82.40
C ARG A 500 -43.03 20.47 81.86
N CYS A 501 -42.79 20.76 80.57
CA CYS A 501 -43.04 22.08 79.99
C CYS A 501 -43.27 22.12 78.47
N ASN A 502 -43.51 20.98 77.81
CA ASN A 502 -43.78 20.83 76.37
C ASN A 502 -42.70 21.30 75.39
N ASP A 503 -41.57 21.85 75.86
CA ASP A 503 -40.40 22.10 75.01
C ASP A 503 -39.93 20.80 74.31
N SER A 504 -39.36 20.91 73.11
CA SER A 504 -39.00 19.75 72.31
C SER A 504 -37.73 19.96 71.49
N TYR A 505 -36.93 18.89 71.37
CA TYR A 505 -35.78 18.85 70.48
C TYR A 505 -35.69 17.51 69.77
N THR A 506 -35.07 17.51 68.59
CA THR A 506 -34.91 16.33 67.75
C THR A 506 -33.43 16.00 67.62
N LYS A 507 -33.06 14.78 67.99
CA LYS A 507 -31.71 14.24 67.74
C LYS A 507 -31.70 13.59 66.36
N THR A 508 -30.91 14.14 65.45
CA THR A 508 -30.52 13.46 64.22
C THR A 508 -29.74 12.19 64.58
N ILE A 509 -30.10 11.05 63.99
CA ILE A 509 -29.28 9.83 64.04
C ILE A 509 -28.55 9.73 62.70
N ASP A 510 -27.21 9.59 62.77
CA ASP A 510 -26.35 9.45 61.60
C ASP A 510 -26.82 8.35 60.66
N LYS A 511 -26.56 8.54 59.36
CA LYS A 511 -26.88 7.54 58.33
C LYS A 511 -26.17 6.24 58.64
N LEU A 512 -26.91 5.13 58.60
CA LEU A 512 -26.31 3.82 58.70
C LEU A 512 -25.28 3.65 57.58
N SER A 513 -24.06 3.19 57.91
CA SER A 513 -23.06 2.91 56.88
C SER A 513 -23.58 1.87 55.89
N HIS A 514 -23.25 2.05 54.61
CA HIS A 514 -23.74 1.17 53.56
C HIS A 514 -23.20 -0.27 53.73
N THR A 515 -24.07 -1.20 54.13
CA THR A 515 -23.81 -2.64 54.08
C THR A 515 -23.87 -3.13 52.63
N TYR A 516 -22.82 -2.86 51.88
CA TYR A 516 -22.64 -3.32 50.51
C TYR A 516 -22.46 -4.85 50.47
N LYS A 517 -23.18 -5.50 49.54
CA LYS A 517 -22.96 -6.89 49.15
C LYS A 517 -22.77 -6.94 47.64
N LEU A 518 -21.98 -7.90 47.16
CA LEU A 518 -21.93 -8.20 45.72
C LEU A 518 -23.32 -8.72 45.31
N THR A 519 -24.05 -7.93 44.54
CA THR A 519 -25.45 -8.20 44.14
C THR A 519 -25.59 -8.56 42.68
N LYS A 520 -24.65 -8.11 41.83
CA LYS A 520 -24.57 -8.49 40.43
C LYS A 520 -23.11 -8.53 39.98
N THR A 521 -22.71 -9.64 39.38
CA THR A 521 -21.57 -9.69 38.47
C THR A 521 -22.08 -9.43 37.06
N THR A 522 -21.34 -8.63 36.29
CA THR A 522 -21.54 -8.46 34.86
C THR A 522 -20.33 -9.09 34.17
N PRO A 523 -20.50 -10.09 33.28
CA PRO A 523 -19.38 -10.76 32.64
C PRO A 523 -18.62 -9.80 31.72
N ALA A 524 -17.34 -10.09 31.47
CA ALA A 524 -16.53 -9.34 30.52
C ALA A 524 -17.14 -9.40 29.10
N THR A 525 -17.08 -8.27 28.41
CA THR A 525 -17.41 -8.16 26.98
C THR A 525 -16.12 -8.28 26.16
N CYS A 526 -16.21 -8.02 24.85
CA CYS A 526 -15.03 -8.03 23.98
C CYS A 526 -14.09 -6.84 24.24
N THR A 527 -14.64 -5.72 24.72
CA THR A 527 -13.95 -4.43 24.90
C THR A 527 -13.88 -3.95 26.35
N GLU A 528 -14.76 -4.42 27.24
CA GLU A 528 -14.78 -4.06 28.65
C GLU A 528 -14.50 -5.27 29.56
N ASN A 529 -13.75 -5.04 30.64
CA ASN A 529 -13.56 -6.02 31.71
C ASN A 529 -14.91 -6.41 32.33
N GLY A 530 -14.95 -7.59 32.98
CA GLY A 530 -16.05 -7.95 33.86
C GLY A 530 -16.19 -6.92 34.97
N LYS A 531 -17.42 -6.72 35.49
CA LYS A 531 -17.70 -5.67 36.47
C LYS A 531 -18.47 -6.24 37.67
N LYS A 532 -18.04 -5.85 38.87
CA LYS A 532 -18.67 -6.22 40.14
C LYS A 532 -19.52 -5.04 40.62
N THR A 533 -20.83 -5.22 40.63
CA THR A 533 -21.79 -4.25 41.18
C THR A 533 -22.13 -4.62 42.62
N TYR A 534 -21.84 -3.70 43.52
CA TYR A 534 -22.11 -3.84 44.95
C TYR A 534 -23.28 -2.94 45.34
N SER A 535 -24.46 -3.52 45.61
CA SER A 535 -25.60 -2.78 46.16
C SER A 535 -25.62 -2.86 47.68
N CYS A 536 -25.96 -1.74 48.32
CA CYS A 536 -26.25 -1.72 49.75
C CYS A 536 -27.58 -2.42 50.01
N SER A 537 -27.58 -3.48 50.82
CA SER A 537 -28.76 -4.33 51.06
C SER A 537 -29.83 -3.71 51.98
N VAL A 538 -29.95 -2.38 51.99
CA VAL A 538 -30.80 -1.59 52.90
C VAL A 538 -31.47 -0.42 52.17
N CYS A 539 -30.72 0.36 51.39
CA CYS A 539 -31.23 1.53 50.63
C CYS A 539 -31.04 1.42 49.12
N GLY A 540 -30.62 0.27 48.59
CA GLY A 540 -30.54 -0.01 47.15
C GLY A 540 -29.41 0.70 46.38
N TYR A 541 -28.84 1.78 46.93
CA TYR A 541 -27.70 2.49 46.33
C TYR A 541 -26.55 1.52 46.03
N SER A 542 -25.93 1.67 44.87
CA SER A 542 -24.91 0.73 44.38
C SER A 542 -23.82 1.45 43.62
N TYR A 543 -22.59 0.98 43.80
CA TYR A 543 -21.47 1.33 42.92
C TYR A 543 -21.06 0.09 42.11
N THR A 544 -20.31 0.31 41.03
CA THR A 544 -19.77 -0.74 40.18
C THR A 544 -18.30 -0.47 39.93
N GLU A 545 -17.47 -1.49 40.09
CA GLU A 545 -16.04 -1.47 39.83
C GLU A 545 -15.68 -2.53 38.78
N ASP A 546 -14.59 -2.27 38.04
CA ASP A 546 -14.03 -3.26 37.12
C ASP A 546 -13.37 -4.38 37.91
N ASP A 547 -13.51 -5.61 37.42
CA ASP A 547 -12.97 -6.82 38.03
C ASP A 547 -11.68 -7.24 37.29
N PRO A 548 -10.48 -6.88 37.76
CA PRO A 548 -9.23 -7.23 37.09
C PRO A 548 -8.93 -8.73 37.08
N SER A 549 -9.71 -9.56 37.79
CA SER A 549 -9.64 -11.02 37.67
C SER A 549 -10.42 -11.60 36.48
N VAL A 550 -11.24 -10.79 35.80
CA VAL A 550 -11.99 -11.15 34.60
C VAL A 550 -11.78 -10.06 33.52
N PRO A 551 -10.62 -10.04 32.85
CA PRO A 551 -10.31 -9.04 31.83
C PRO A 551 -11.25 -9.12 30.61
N ALA A 552 -11.29 -8.06 29.81
CA ALA A 552 -11.98 -8.03 28.52
C ALA A 552 -11.55 -9.22 27.65
N LYS A 553 -12.52 -9.91 27.03
CA LYS A 553 -12.29 -11.16 26.30
C LYS A 553 -11.45 -11.00 25.02
N GLY A 554 -11.37 -9.78 24.49
CA GLY A 554 -11.04 -9.56 23.09
C GLY A 554 -12.18 -9.97 22.16
N HIS A 555 -12.01 -9.75 20.85
CA HIS A 555 -13.01 -10.11 19.84
C HIS A 555 -12.69 -11.49 19.25
N SER A 556 -13.56 -12.47 19.47
CA SER A 556 -13.49 -13.78 18.79
C SER A 556 -14.22 -13.72 17.44
N TYR A 557 -13.59 -13.05 16.47
CA TYR A 557 -14.10 -12.92 15.10
C TYR A 557 -14.11 -14.26 14.37
N ASN A 558 -15.31 -14.74 14.02
CA ASN A 558 -15.47 -15.82 13.06
C ASN A 558 -15.48 -15.27 11.64
N LYS A 559 -14.86 -16.01 10.72
CA LYS A 559 -14.77 -15.68 9.29
C LYS A 559 -15.96 -16.28 8.54
N GLU A 560 -16.81 -15.42 7.98
CA GLU A 560 -18.02 -15.77 7.22
C GLU A 560 -17.93 -15.19 5.80
N VAL A 561 -18.13 -16.01 4.76
CA VAL A 561 -18.33 -15.49 3.39
C VAL A 561 -19.80 -15.14 3.24
N ARG A 562 -20.13 -13.84 3.26
CA ARG A 562 -21.51 -13.36 3.10
C ARG A 562 -21.93 -13.17 1.65
N VAL A 563 -20.96 -12.85 0.79
CA VAL A 563 -21.13 -12.83 -0.66
C VAL A 563 -19.95 -13.59 -1.26
N GLU A 564 -20.23 -14.74 -1.86
CA GLU A 564 -19.23 -15.47 -2.64
C GLU A 564 -18.71 -14.58 -3.79
N PRO A 565 -17.38 -14.50 -4.01
CA PRO A 565 -16.85 -13.83 -5.20
C PRO A 565 -17.30 -14.59 -6.45
N THR A 566 -17.70 -13.87 -7.49
CA THR A 566 -17.88 -14.42 -8.83
C THR A 566 -16.75 -13.94 -9.73
N CYS A 567 -16.78 -14.29 -11.01
CA CYS A 567 -15.88 -13.74 -12.01
C CYS A 567 -16.29 -12.35 -12.55
N THR A 568 -17.44 -11.80 -12.10
CA THR A 568 -17.90 -10.44 -12.45
C THR A 568 -18.13 -9.52 -11.24
N THR A 569 -18.15 -10.07 -10.02
CA THR A 569 -18.38 -9.34 -8.76
C THR A 569 -17.39 -9.78 -7.68
N THR A 570 -16.79 -8.80 -6.98
CA THR A 570 -15.98 -9.06 -5.78
C THR A 570 -16.84 -9.65 -4.67
N GLY A 571 -16.31 -10.63 -3.95
CA GLY A 571 -16.98 -11.21 -2.79
C GLY A 571 -16.87 -10.30 -1.57
N VAL A 572 -17.67 -10.59 -0.55
CA VAL A 572 -17.64 -9.91 0.75
C VAL A 572 -17.38 -10.95 1.83
N LEU A 573 -16.20 -10.82 2.45
CA LEU A 573 -15.85 -11.55 3.64
C LEU A 573 -16.21 -10.73 4.87
N ALA A 574 -16.99 -11.29 5.78
CA ALA A 574 -17.28 -10.68 7.07
C ALA A 574 -16.46 -11.38 8.16
N TYR A 575 -15.95 -10.58 9.08
CA TYR A 575 -15.35 -11.03 10.34
C TYR A 575 -16.30 -10.59 11.44
N VAL A 576 -17.07 -11.54 11.98
CA VAL A 576 -18.17 -11.26 12.92
C VAL A 576 -17.79 -11.78 14.30
N CYS A 577 -17.77 -10.90 15.29
CA CYS A 577 -17.40 -11.27 16.65
C CYS A 577 -18.51 -12.11 17.30
N SER A 578 -18.20 -13.38 17.58
CA SER A 578 -19.12 -14.38 18.14
C SER A 578 -19.81 -13.93 19.43
N ASP A 579 -19.11 -13.14 20.25
CA ASP A 579 -19.53 -12.72 21.58
C ASP A 579 -20.28 -11.37 21.63
N CYS A 580 -20.26 -10.56 20.57
CA CYS A 580 -20.91 -9.23 20.58
C CYS A 580 -21.53 -8.75 19.26
N GLY A 581 -21.38 -9.45 18.14
CA GLY A 581 -21.95 -9.04 16.84
C GLY A 581 -21.28 -7.82 16.19
N ASP A 582 -20.17 -7.35 16.75
CA ASP A 582 -19.28 -6.38 16.10
C ASP A 582 -18.66 -6.99 14.84
N GLU A 583 -18.60 -6.24 13.74
CA GLU A 583 -18.15 -6.76 12.45
C GLU A 583 -17.34 -5.75 11.62
N TYR A 584 -16.39 -6.28 10.86
CA TYR A 584 -15.75 -5.58 9.74
C TYR A 584 -15.75 -6.49 8.50
N THR A 585 -15.61 -5.88 7.33
CA THR A 585 -15.62 -6.61 6.05
C THR A 585 -14.36 -6.37 5.23
N GLU A 586 -13.92 -7.41 4.53
CA GLU A 586 -12.88 -7.37 3.52
C GLU A 586 -13.47 -7.72 2.15
N THR A 587 -13.00 -7.08 1.08
CA THR A 587 -13.36 -7.45 -0.28
C THR A 587 -12.55 -8.67 -0.72
N ILE A 588 -13.25 -9.74 -1.11
CA ILE A 588 -12.61 -10.89 -1.74
C ILE A 588 -12.42 -10.56 -3.23
N PRO A 589 -11.22 -10.69 -3.80
CA PRO A 589 -11.01 -10.54 -5.23
C PRO A 589 -11.97 -11.41 -6.05
N MET A 590 -12.32 -10.95 -7.25
CA MET A 590 -13.11 -11.74 -8.20
C MET A 590 -12.42 -13.08 -8.47
N LYS A 591 -13.21 -14.14 -8.65
CA LYS A 591 -12.71 -15.40 -9.22
C LYS A 591 -12.21 -15.14 -10.64
N LYS A 592 -11.22 -15.89 -11.11
CA LYS A 592 -10.86 -15.86 -12.54
C LYS A 592 -12.01 -16.43 -13.35
N HIS A 593 -12.24 -15.93 -14.57
CA HIS A 593 -13.17 -16.56 -15.51
C HIS A 593 -12.68 -17.98 -15.84
N ASN A 594 -13.56 -18.98 -15.72
CA ASN A 594 -13.31 -20.33 -16.19
C ASN A 594 -13.82 -20.47 -17.63
N TYR A 595 -12.98 -20.11 -18.61
CA TYR A 595 -13.34 -20.09 -20.02
C TYR A 595 -13.25 -21.49 -20.64
N GLU A 596 -14.37 -21.99 -21.15
CA GLU A 596 -14.48 -23.30 -21.82
C GLU A 596 -14.85 -23.11 -23.30
N LEU A 597 -14.37 -24.00 -24.18
CA LEU A 597 -14.66 -23.94 -25.62
C LEU A 597 -16.11 -24.33 -25.88
N THR A 598 -16.99 -23.34 -26.03
CA THR A 598 -18.44 -23.55 -26.19
C THR A 598 -18.87 -23.71 -27.64
N LYS A 599 -18.10 -23.15 -28.59
CA LYS A 599 -18.40 -23.27 -30.03
C LYS A 599 -17.13 -23.13 -30.87
N THR A 600 -16.96 -24.03 -31.84
CA THR A 600 -16.08 -23.81 -32.99
C THR A 600 -16.93 -23.41 -34.19
N VAL A 601 -16.48 -22.39 -34.91
CA VAL A 601 -16.90 -22.07 -36.28
C VAL A 601 -15.74 -22.45 -37.18
N ASP A 602 -15.92 -23.45 -38.03
CA ASP A 602 -14.85 -23.91 -38.92
C ASP A 602 -14.54 -22.88 -40.00
N ALA A 603 -13.26 -22.73 -40.33
CA ALA A 603 -12.82 -21.90 -41.44
C ALA A 603 -13.27 -22.50 -42.79
N THR A 604 -13.71 -21.64 -43.70
CA THR A 604 -14.01 -22.00 -45.10
C THR A 604 -12.87 -21.54 -46.01
N CYS A 605 -13.02 -21.66 -47.33
CA CYS A 605 -12.00 -21.19 -48.28
C CYS A 605 -11.83 -19.65 -48.24
N THR A 606 -12.91 -18.91 -47.93
CA THR A 606 -12.98 -17.45 -48.01
C THR A 606 -13.27 -16.77 -46.67
N GLU A 607 -13.97 -17.43 -45.75
CA GLU A 607 -14.32 -16.90 -44.42
C GLU A 607 -13.45 -17.54 -43.33
N LYS A 608 -12.91 -16.70 -42.45
CA LYS A 608 -12.19 -17.14 -41.25
C LYS A 608 -13.13 -17.90 -40.30
N GLY A 609 -12.60 -18.94 -39.67
CA GLY A 609 -13.25 -19.60 -38.55
C GLY A 609 -12.97 -18.89 -37.23
N ALA A 610 -13.57 -19.38 -36.15
CA ALA A 610 -13.28 -18.91 -34.79
C ALA A 610 -13.56 -20.00 -33.74
N LYS A 611 -12.69 -20.12 -32.74
CA LYS A 611 -12.98 -20.83 -31.49
C LYS A 611 -13.52 -19.82 -30.48
N ILE A 612 -14.76 -20.00 -30.03
CA ILE A 612 -15.42 -19.12 -29.07
C ILE A 612 -15.41 -19.81 -27.71
N TYR A 613 -14.74 -19.17 -26.76
CA TYR A 613 -14.65 -19.63 -25.37
C TYR A 613 -15.57 -18.76 -24.51
N THR A 614 -16.51 -19.38 -23.80
CA THR A 614 -17.40 -18.69 -22.86
C THR A 614 -17.06 -19.11 -21.43
N CYS A 615 -17.17 -18.18 -20.49
CA CYS A 615 -16.99 -18.50 -19.08
C CYS A 615 -18.15 -19.39 -18.60
N SER A 616 -17.85 -20.53 -17.96
CA SER A 616 -18.88 -21.42 -17.38
C SER A 616 -19.81 -20.70 -16.39
N ASP A 617 -19.28 -19.65 -15.75
CA ASP A 617 -19.88 -18.97 -14.61
C ASP A 617 -20.52 -17.61 -14.96
N CYS A 618 -20.38 -17.12 -16.20
CA CYS A 618 -21.00 -15.86 -16.66
C CYS A 618 -20.99 -15.70 -18.18
N ASP A 619 -21.84 -14.83 -18.73
CA ASP A 619 -22.00 -14.57 -20.18
C ASP A 619 -20.78 -13.94 -20.90
N ALA A 620 -19.63 -13.78 -20.22
CA ALA A 620 -18.40 -13.28 -20.80
C ALA A 620 -17.77 -14.32 -21.72
N SER A 621 -17.32 -13.90 -22.90
CA SER A 621 -16.65 -14.75 -23.88
C SER A 621 -15.52 -14.02 -24.60
N TYR A 622 -14.59 -14.79 -25.15
CA TYR A 622 -13.59 -14.33 -26.11
C TYR A 622 -13.51 -15.30 -27.29
N GLN A 623 -12.82 -14.91 -28.36
CA GLN A 623 -12.63 -15.75 -29.53
C GLN A 623 -11.18 -15.75 -30.03
N GLU A 624 -10.71 -16.92 -30.47
CA GLU A 624 -9.48 -17.08 -31.24
C GLU A 624 -9.86 -17.23 -32.72
N GLU A 625 -9.31 -16.42 -33.62
CA GLU A 625 -9.52 -16.58 -35.06
C GLU A 625 -8.82 -17.84 -35.59
N ILE A 626 -9.48 -18.53 -36.53
CA ILE A 626 -8.87 -19.55 -37.39
C ILE A 626 -8.77 -18.94 -38.79
N SER A 627 -7.56 -18.86 -39.35
CA SER A 627 -7.36 -18.38 -40.73
C SER A 627 -8.24 -19.12 -41.73
N ALA A 628 -8.74 -18.41 -42.74
CA ALA A 628 -9.42 -19.02 -43.88
C ALA A 628 -8.49 -20.05 -44.56
N LYS A 629 -9.04 -21.16 -45.04
CA LYS A 629 -8.28 -22.27 -45.62
C LYS A 629 -7.63 -21.93 -46.98
N GLY A 630 -8.05 -20.84 -47.61
CA GLY A 630 -7.72 -20.55 -49.01
C GLY A 630 -8.44 -21.52 -49.96
N HIS A 631 -8.11 -21.44 -51.25
CA HIS A 631 -8.63 -22.34 -52.27
C HIS A 631 -7.53 -23.26 -52.78
N HIS A 632 -7.74 -24.57 -52.71
CA HIS A 632 -6.89 -25.56 -53.38
C HIS A 632 -7.54 -25.97 -54.71
N TYR A 633 -7.11 -25.37 -55.82
CA TYR A 633 -7.75 -25.56 -57.12
C TYR A 633 -7.16 -26.73 -57.92
N GLU A 634 -7.98 -27.75 -58.21
CA GLU A 634 -7.62 -28.90 -59.05
C GLU A 634 -8.07 -28.69 -60.51
N LEU A 635 -7.30 -29.18 -61.48
CA LEU A 635 -7.67 -29.14 -62.90
C LEU A 635 -8.74 -30.20 -63.20
N THR A 636 -9.98 -29.77 -63.46
CA THR A 636 -11.11 -30.70 -63.71
C THR A 636 -11.48 -30.85 -65.17
N LYS A 637 -11.15 -29.88 -66.03
CA LYS A 637 -11.50 -29.90 -67.45
C LYS A 637 -10.50 -29.14 -68.29
N THR A 638 -10.04 -29.78 -69.37
CA THR A 638 -9.25 -29.13 -70.43
C THR A 638 -10.00 -29.20 -71.75
N VAL A 639 -10.04 -28.09 -72.47
CA VAL A 639 -10.46 -27.97 -73.87
C VAL A 639 -9.22 -27.57 -74.66
N ALA A 640 -8.74 -28.47 -75.52
CA ALA A 640 -7.52 -28.21 -76.29
C ALA A 640 -7.68 -27.02 -77.25
N ALA A 641 -6.66 -26.17 -77.31
CA ALA A 641 -6.58 -25.12 -78.32
C ALA A 641 -6.36 -25.72 -79.72
N THR A 642 -6.73 -24.98 -80.75
CA THR A 642 -6.58 -25.37 -82.16
C THR A 642 -6.12 -24.18 -83.00
N CYS A 643 -5.78 -24.43 -84.28
CA CYS A 643 -5.48 -23.36 -85.24
C CYS A 643 -6.69 -22.49 -85.63
N ALA A 644 -7.90 -22.80 -85.15
CA ALA A 644 -9.11 -22.02 -85.41
C ALA A 644 -9.71 -21.37 -84.14
N ALA A 645 -9.63 -22.05 -82.99
CA ALA A 645 -10.28 -21.67 -81.74
C ALA A 645 -9.34 -21.79 -80.53
N GLU A 646 -9.51 -20.87 -79.58
CA GLU A 646 -8.81 -20.88 -78.29
C GLU A 646 -9.25 -22.07 -77.44
N GLY A 647 -8.33 -22.58 -76.63
CA GLY A 647 -8.60 -23.62 -75.64
C GLY A 647 -8.88 -23.05 -74.27
N SER A 648 -9.11 -23.91 -73.29
CA SER A 648 -9.20 -23.50 -71.89
C SER A 648 -8.90 -24.62 -70.90
N GLU A 649 -8.42 -24.24 -69.73
CA GLU A 649 -8.25 -25.09 -68.55
C GLU A 649 -9.15 -24.54 -67.44
N THR A 650 -10.14 -25.33 -67.00
CA THR A 650 -11.02 -24.99 -65.87
C THR A 650 -10.56 -25.72 -64.63
N TYR A 651 -10.19 -24.93 -63.62
CA TYR A 651 -9.77 -25.40 -62.31
C TYR A 651 -10.90 -25.17 -61.30
N VAL A 652 -11.07 -26.09 -60.36
CA VAL A 652 -12.16 -26.09 -59.36
C VAL A 652 -11.58 -26.39 -57.99
N CYS A 653 -12.00 -25.64 -56.96
CA CYS A 653 -11.66 -25.95 -55.57
C CYS A 653 -12.60 -27.06 -55.04
N PRO A 654 -12.12 -28.28 -54.70
CA PRO A 654 -12.99 -29.36 -54.24
C PRO A 654 -13.78 -29.01 -52.97
N ASP A 655 -13.18 -28.22 -52.06
CA ASP A 655 -13.75 -27.87 -50.76
C ASP A 655 -14.92 -26.86 -50.81
N CYS A 656 -15.09 -26.12 -51.91
CA CYS A 656 -16.14 -25.09 -52.02
C CYS A 656 -16.82 -24.98 -53.39
N GLY A 657 -16.36 -25.70 -54.41
CA GLY A 657 -16.90 -25.63 -55.77
C GLY A 657 -16.64 -24.32 -56.51
N ASP A 658 -15.77 -23.45 -56.00
CA ASP A 658 -15.37 -22.23 -56.72
C ASP A 658 -14.49 -22.58 -57.93
N THR A 659 -14.61 -21.84 -59.03
CA THR A 659 -13.98 -22.19 -60.30
C THR A 659 -13.34 -21.00 -60.99
N TYR A 660 -12.11 -21.15 -61.47
CA TYR A 660 -11.52 -20.22 -62.44
C TYR A 660 -11.18 -20.94 -63.75
N THR A 661 -11.17 -20.20 -64.85
CA THR A 661 -10.82 -20.74 -66.18
C THR A 661 -9.71 -19.92 -66.81
N LYS A 662 -8.60 -20.58 -67.11
CA LYS A 662 -7.44 -20.05 -67.83
C LYS A 662 -7.66 -20.30 -69.32
N VAL A 663 -7.59 -19.26 -70.14
CA VAL A 663 -7.71 -19.37 -71.60
C VAL A 663 -6.37 -19.78 -72.19
N LEU A 664 -6.38 -20.70 -73.16
CA LEU A 664 -5.21 -21.12 -73.92
C LEU A 664 -5.25 -20.47 -75.31
N PRO A 665 -4.20 -19.77 -75.75
CA PRO A 665 -4.18 -19.11 -77.06
C PRO A 665 -4.26 -20.11 -78.22
N LYS A 666 -4.65 -19.64 -79.41
CA LYS A 666 -4.71 -20.45 -80.63
C LYS A 666 -3.32 -20.94 -81.02
N THR A 667 -3.26 -22.13 -81.61
CA THR A 667 -2.00 -22.74 -82.06
C THR A 667 -1.67 -22.29 -83.49
N GLU A 668 -0.77 -21.32 -83.64
CA GLU A 668 -0.01 -21.12 -84.88
C GLU A 668 1.25 -22.00 -84.88
N ASP A 669 1.72 -22.36 -86.08
CA ASP A 669 2.85 -23.24 -86.42
C ASP A 669 2.86 -24.69 -85.88
N HIS A 670 2.98 -25.64 -86.80
CA HIS A 670 2.77 -27.07 -86.57
C HIS A 670 4.07 -27.90 -86.52
N HIS A 671 4.84 -27.84 -85.43
CA HIS A 671 5.91 -28.82 -85.13
C HIS A 671 6.10 -29.07 -83.62
N THR A 672 5.43 -30.10 -83.09
CA THR A 672 5.55 -30.64 -81.71
C THR A 672 5.19 -32.14 -81.73
N VAL A 673 5.35 -32.97 -80.69
CA VAL A 673 5.96 -32.83 -79.34
C VAL A 673 7.06 -33.92 -79.21
N GLU A 674 7.58 -34.49 -78.11
CA GLU A 674 7.48 -34.52 -76.62
C GLU A 674 8.90 -35.03 -76.18
N VAL A 675 9.61 -34.75 -75.08
CA VAL A 675 9.53 -33.95 -73.82
C VAL A 675 10.86 -34.16 -73.02
N LYS A 676 11.14 -33.82 -71.74
CA LYS A 676 10.51 -33.19 -70.53
C LYS A 676 11.68 -32.52 -69.74
N GLU A 677 11.61 -31.98 -68.50
CA GLU A 677 10.60 -31.93 -67.43
C GLU A 677 10.69 -30.59 -66.63
N LYS A 678 9.84 -30.48 -65.60
CA LYS A 678 9.73 -29.52 -64.46
C LYS A 678 10.77 -28.41 -64.20
N VAL A 679 10.23 -27.32 -63.64
CA VAL A 679 10.93 -26.31 -62.83
C VAL A 679 10.81 -26.67 -61.34
N TYR A 680 11.82 -26.33 -60.52
CA TYR A 680 11.74 -26.29 -59.06
C TYR A 680 12.40 -25.02 -58.51
N THR A 681 11.73 -24.38 -57.55
CA THR A 681 12.30 -23.36 -56.65
C THR A 681 12.26 -23.92 -55.23
N PRO A 682 13.40 -24.05 -54.52
CA PRO A 682 13.42 -24.40 -53.10
C PRO A 682 12.88 -23.26 -52.22
N ASP A 683 12.44 -23.59 -51.01
CA ASP A 683 11.96 -22.63 -50.01
C ASP A 683 13.06 -21.70 -49.48
N GLU A 684 12.66 -20.52 -48.99
CA GLU A 684 13.56 -19.43 -48.57
C GLU A 684 14.37 -19.74 -47.30
N GLU A 685 14.02 -20.79 -46.53
CA GLU A 685 14.70 -21.15 -45.27
C GLU A 685 16.14 -21.69 -45.44
N LEU A 686 16.61 -22.00 -46.66
CA LEU A 686 17.98 -22.50 -46.88
C LEU A 686 19.00 -21.42 -47.32
N ILE A 687 18.56 -20.19 -47.62
CA ILE A 687 19.38 -19.21 -48.36
C ILE A 687 20.38 -18.45 -47.45
N CYS A 688 20.14 -18.37 -46.14
CA CYS A 688 21.01 -17.60 -45.23
C CYS A 688 22.32 -18.30 -44.81
N ASP A 689 22.31 -19.62 -44.62
CA ASP A 689 23.40 -20.33 -43.91
C ASP A 689 24.56 -20.78 -44.82
N ILE A 690 24.37 -20.80 -46.14
CA ILE A 690 25.36 -21.37 -47.09
C ILE A 690 26.41 -20.36 -47.55
N PHE A 691 26.06 -19.07 -47.65
CA PHE A 691 26.82 -18.10 -48.48
C PHE A 691 27.90 -17.27 -47.75
N THR A 692 28.30 -17.62 -46.53
CA THR A 692 29.20 -16.78 -45.71
C THR A 692 30.63 -17.30 -45.51
N TRP A 693 30.98 -18.51 -45.98
CA TRP A 693 32.26 -19.18 -45.61
C TRP A 693 33.00 -19.94 -46.72
N TYR A 694 32.66 -19.80 -48.01
CA TYR A 694 33.24 -20.62 -49.09
C TYR A 694 33.69 -19.80 -50.32
N ASP A 695 34.82 -20.18 -50.91
CA ASP A 695 35.33 -19.69 -52.20
C ASP A 695 34.69 -20.45 -53.39
N LEU A 696 34.84 -19.93 -54.62
CA LEU A 696 34.32 -20.57 -55.84
C LEU A 696 35.45 -20.86 -56.84
N ASP A 697 35.75 -22.14 -57.07
CA ASP A 697 36.60 -22.61 -58.16
C ASP A 697 35.76 -22.84 -59.44
N ILE A 698 36.17 -22.24 -60.57
CA ILE A 698 35.65 -22.54 -61.90
C ILE A 698 36.71 -23.33 -62.67
N VAL A 699 36.32 -24.42 -63.34
CA VAL A 699 37.25 -25.28 -64.11
C VAL A 699 36.74 -25.41 -65.54
N CYS A 700 37.58 -25.03 -66.51
CA CYS A 700 37.26 -25.18 -67.93
C CYS A 700 37.64 -26.56 -68.47
N SER A 701 37.01 -26.95 -69.57
CA SER A 701 37.27 -28.16 -70.39
C SER A 701 38.72 -28.29 -70.87
N SER A 702 39.48 -27.20 -70.90
CA SER A 702 40.93 -27.15 -71.12
C SER A 702 41.78 -27.68 -69.95
N GLY A 703 41.18 -27.90 -68.77
CA GLY A 703 41.87 -28.18 -67.52
C GLY A 703 42.36 -26.93 -66.76
N GLU A 704 42.06 -25.73 -67.28
CA GLU A 704 42.42 -24.46 -66.65
C GLU A 704 41.47 -24.13 -65.48
N LYS A 705 42.04 -23.69 -64.35
CA LYS A 705 41.30 -23.33 -63.13
C LYS A 705 41.31 -21.82 -62.92
N VAL A 706 40.13 -21.23 -62.75
CA VAL A 706 39.94 -19.84 -62.31
C VAL A 706 39.36 -19.86 -60.90
N HIS A 707 40.18 -19.47 -59.92
CA HIS A 707 39.78 -19.35 -58.53
C HIS A 707 39.18 -17.97 -58.26
N VAL A 708 37.96 -17.92 -57.69
CA VAL A 708 37.25 -16.69 -57.31
C VAL A 708 37.13 -16.66 -55.77
N PRO A 709 37.94 -15.85 -55.07
CA PRO A 709 37.88 -15.76 -53.62
C PRO A 709 36.56 -15.18 -53.10
N SER A 710 36.14 -15.67 -51.95
CA SER A 710 35.12 -15.06 -51.11
C SER A 710 35.48 -13.60 -50.78
N PRO A 711 34.51 -12.67 -50.67
CA PRO A 711 34.76 -11.28 -50.23
C PRO A 711 35.30 -11.12 -48.80
N SER A 712 35.54 -12.21 -48.07
CA SER A 712 36.01 -12.23 -46.67
C SER A 712 37.52 -11.99 -46.50
N GLY A 713 38.08 -11.03 -47.25
CA GLY A 713 39.45 -10.53 -47.10
C GLY A 713 39.48 -8.99 -47.07
N ASP A 714 39.82 -8.41 -45.91
CA ASP A 714 40.12 -6.99 -45.64
C ASP A 714 39.06 -5.91 -45.97
N GLY A 715 37.96 -6.22 -46.67
CA GLY A 715 36.95 -5.22 -47.08
C GLY A 715 35.96 -4.74 -46.00
N TRP A 716 35.76 -5.50 -44.91
CA TRP A 716 34.65 -5.27 -43.96
C TRP A 716 34.92 -4.25 -42.84
N SER A 717 36.01 -3.49 -42.92
CA SER A 717 36.47 -2.59 -41.85
C SER A 717 35.84 -1.18 -41.87
N GLU A 718 35.47 -0.64 -43.04
CA GLU A 718 34.96 0.75 -43.13
C GLU A 718 33.44 0.88 -42.90
N TYR A 719 32.64 -0.15 -43.21
CA TYR A 719 31.16 -0.04 -43.13
C TYR A 719 30.59 0.02 -41.70
N ARG A 720 31.39 -0.26 -40.66
CA ARG A 720 31.00 -0.06 -39.25
C ARG A 720 31.04 1.40 -38.79
N SER A 721 31.49 2.34 -39.63
CA SER A 721 31.65 3.76 -39.28
C SER A 721 30.35 4.59 -39.24
N LEU A 722 29.21 4.05 -39.69
CA LEU A 722 27.95 4.80 -39.82
C LEU A 722 26.74 4.22 -39.05
N GLY A 723 26.92 3.15 -38.26
CA GLY A 723 26.05 2.85 -37.11
C GLY A 723 24.56 2.57 -37.37
N TYR A 724 24.23 1.77 -38.38
CA TYR A 724 22.88 1.23 -38.58
C TYR A 724 22.83 -0.28 -38.28
N ASP A 725 22.19 -0.64 -37.16
CA ASP A 725 21.65 -1.98 -36.95
C ASP A 725 20.35 -2.16 -37.75
N THR A 726 19.96 -3.41 -37.98
CA THR A 726 18.73 -3.92 -38.65
C THR A 726 18.71 -3.99 -40.19
N LEU A 727 18.69 -5.25 -40.68
CA LEU A 727 17.85 -5.81 -41.75
C LEU A 727 17.48 -4.92 -42.96
N VAL A 728 18.12 -5.17 -44.11
CA VAL A 728 17.59 -4.84 -45.45
C VAL A 728 17.86 -6.02 -46.41
N PRO A 729 16.87 -6.88 -46.73
CA PRO A 729 17.07 -8.02 -47.64
C PRO A 729 17.27 -7.62 -49.11
N GLU A 730 16.64 -6.52 -49.55
CA GLU A 730 16.55 -6.15 -50.98
C GLU A 730 17.92 -5.92 -51.64
N GLY A 731 18.95 -5.52 -50.88
CA GLY A 731 20.30 -5.31 -51.39
C GLY A 731 21.09 -6.60 -51.69
N MET A 732 20.72 -7.75 -51.10
CA MET A 732 21.48 -9.00 -51.29
C MET A 732 21.23 -9.65 -52.65
N MET A 733 19.98 -9.67 -53.13
CA MET A 733 19.64 -10.26 -54.43
C MET A 733 20.25 -9.47 -55.61
N GLU A 734 20.32 -8.15 -55.50
CA GLU A 734 20.98 -7.30 -56.50
C GLU A 734 22.50 -7.56 -56.53
N TYR A 735 23.13 -7.76 -55.37
CA TYR A 735 24.54 -8.14 -55.27
C TYR A 735 24.83 -9.56 -55.78
N PHE A 736 23.93 -10.52 -55.53
CA PHE A 736 24.02 -11.90 -56.02
C PHE A 736 23.97 -11.95 -57.56
N ASN A 737 23.08 -11.17 -58.18
CA ASN A 737 23.01 -11.05 -59.64
C ASN A 737 24.31 -10.44 -60.21
N ILE A 738 24.89 -9.42 -59.57
CA ILE A 738 26.19 -8.84 -59.97
C ILE A 738 27.34 -9.85 -59.84
N TYR A 739 27.27 -10.77 -58.87
CA TYR A 739 28.25 -11.86 -58.71
C TYR A 739 28.12 -12.89 -59.84
N LEU A 740 26.90 -13.30 -60.16
CA LEU A 740 26.60 -14.26 -61.22
C LEU A 740 26.93 -13.70 -62.62
N GLU A 741 26.60 -12.43 -62.89
CA GLU A 741 26.90 -11.77 -64.17
C GLU A 741 28.41 -11.68 -64.43
N LYS A 742 29.25 -11.42 -63.41
CA LYS A 742 30.71 -11.38 -63.58
C LYS A 742 31.28 -12.76 -63.96
N ALA A 743 30.78 -13.84 -63.37
CA ALA A 743 31.18 -15.20 -63.76
C ALA A 743 30.75 -15.51 -65.21
N LEU A 744 29.50 -15.19 -65.56
CA LEU A 744 28.94 -15.40 -66.91
C LEU A 744 29.61 -14.52 -67.98
N GLN A 745 30.09 -13.33 -67.63
CA GLN A 745 30.84 -12.45 -68.52
C GLN A 745 32.21 -13.05 -68.84
N HIS A 746 32.93 -13.58 -67.84
CA HIS A 746 34.25 -14.17 -68.06
C HIS A 746 34.20 -15.45 -68.91
N VAL A 747 33.15 -16.27 -68.78
CA VAL A 747 32.91 -17.44 -69.66
C VAL A 747 32.68 -17.00 -71.12
N LYS A 748 31.91 -15.92 -71.34
CA LYS A 748 31.67 -15.37 -72.70
C LYS A 748 32.94 -14.78 -73.35
N GLU A 749 33.81 -14.17 -72.55
CA GLU A 749 35.04 -13.51 -73.06
C GLU A 749 36.20 -14.49 -73.30
N THR A 750 36.22 -15.63 -72.62
CA THR A 750 37.24 -16.69 -72.80
C THR A 750 36.88 -17.74 -73.85
N ASN A 751 35.62 -17.76 -74.31
CA ASN A 751 35.11 -18.70 -75.33
C ASN A 751 35.31 -20.18 -74.96
N CYS A 752 35.23 -20.48 -73.65
CA CYS A 752 35.30 -21.82 -73.07
C CYS A 752 33.98 -22.59 -73.28
N ASP A 753 34.06 -23.85 -73.70
CA ASP A 753 32.93 -24.73 -74.05
C ASP A 753 32.49 -25.66 -72.90
N GLY A 754 32.90 -25.35 -71.67
CA GLY A 754 32.76 -26.22 -70.49
C GLY A 754 31.55 -25.97 -69.59
N THR A 755 31.09 -27.03 -68.92
CA THR A 755 30.04 -27.01 -67.89
C THR A 755 30.56 -26.45 -66.57
N LEU A 756 29.74 -25.67 -65.86
CA LEU A 756 30.06 -25.20 -64.50
C LEU A 756 29.96 -26.36 -63.48
N HIS A 757 31.10 -26.79 -62.92
CA HIS A 757 31.15 -27.77 -61.84
C HIS A 757 31.27 -27.07 -60.48
N ILE A 758 30.20 -27.10 -59.68
CA ILE A 758 30.24 -26.68 -58.27
C ILE A 758 30.42 -27.95 -57.41
N VAL A 759 31.56 -28.08 -56.75
CA VAL A 759 31.91 -29.28 -55.94
C VAL A 759 31.95 -28.91 -54.47
N TRP A 760 31.18 -29.62 -53.63
CA TRP A 760 31.13 -29.41 -52.18
C TRP A 760 31.82 -30.60 -51.47
N ASP A 761 32.93 -30.35 -50.79
CA ASP A 761 33.74 -31.37 -50.09
C ASP A 761 33.25 -31.57 -48.64
N SER A 762 32.23 -32.43 -48.49
CA SER A 762 31.61 -32.76 -47.21
C SER A 762 32.43 -33.78 -46.39
N LYS A 763 33.43 -33.30 -45.64
CA LYS A 763 34.16 -34.14 -44.68
C LYS A 763 33.32 -34.48 -43.44
N ASP A 764 33.33 -35.75 -43.06
CA ASP A 764 32.49 -36.37 -42.04
C ASP A 764 32.76 -35.87 -40.58
N LYS A 765 31.70 -35.39 -39.91
CA LYS A 765 31.48 -35.37 -38.43
C LYS A 765 32.36 -34.39 -37.60
N ILE A 766 32.05 -34.06 -36.33
CA ILE A 766 31.21 -34.70 -35.27
C ILE A 766 30.39 -33.63 -34.50
N GLY A 767 29.14 -33.94 -34.12
CA GLY A 767 28.36 -33.19 -33.11
C GLY A 767 28.50 -33.79 -31.70
N ILE A 768 28.51 -32.95 -30.66
CA ILE A 768 28.95 -33.32 -29.29
C ILE A 768 28.06 -32.68 -28.21
N GLU A 769 27.69 -33.45 -27.18
CA GLU A 769 27.08 -32.95 -25.93
C GLU A 769 28.16 -32.70 -24.84
N THR A 770 27.96 -31.67 -24.01
CA THR A 770 28.97 -31.15 -23.08
C THR A 770 28.46 -31.03 -21.63
N TYR A 771 29.36 -31.32 -20.67
CA TYR A 771 29.11 -31.19 -19.21
C TYR A 771 30.34 -30.62 -18.51
N ASP A 772 30.12 -29.84 -17.45
CA ASP A 772 31.17 -29.23 -16.63
C ASP A 772 31.45 -30.08 -15.38
N HIS A 773 32.70 -30.10 -14.88
CA HIS A 773 33.05 -30.82 -13.65
C HIS A 773 34.07 -30.09 -12.76
N CYS A 774 34.03 -30.39 -11.46
CA CYS A 774 34.95 -29.85 -10.46
C CYS A 774 36.24 -30.69 -10.37
N SER A 775 37.36 -30.10 -10.79
CA SER A 775 38.68 -30.73 -10.83
C SER A 775 39.26 -31.18 -9.47
N GLY A 776 38.71 -30.70 -8.35
CA GLY A 776 39.15 -31.07 -7.00
C GLY A 776 38.40 -32.24 -6.34
N CYS A 777 37.22 -32.62 -6.84
CA CYS A 777 36.37 -33.66 -6.23
C CYS A 777 35.71 -34.63 -7.23
N GLY A 778 35.65 -34.31 -8.52
CA GLY A 778 35.09 -35.17 -9.56
C GLY A 778 33.57 -35.15 -9.71
N ALA A 779 32.86 -34.15 -9.15
CA ALA A 779 31.42 -33.97 -9.39
C ALA A 779 31.15 -33.32 -10.76
N GLU A 780 30.16 -33.85 -11.49
CA GLU A 780 29.73 -33.40 -12.83
C GLU A 780 28.39 -32.63 -12.75
N PHE A 781 28.22 -31.60 -13.58
CA PHE A 781 27.09 -30.68 -13.59
C PHE A 781 26.70 -30.25 -15.03
N PRO A 782 25.45 -29.80 -15.28
CA PRO A 782 25.08 -29.14 -16.53
C PRO A 782 25.86 -27.82 -16.73
N PRO A 783 26.25 -27.45 -17.97
CA PRO A 783 27.05 -26.26 -18.23
C PRO A 783 26.44 -24.97 -17.67
N ASN A 784 27.27 -24.14 -17.02
CA ASN A 784 26.87 -22.87 -16.37
C ASN A 784 25.70 -22.97 -15.35
N SER A 785 25.44 -24.13 -14.76
CA SER A 785 24.43 -24.27 -13.70
C SER A 785 24.87 -23.65 -12.37
N GLN A 786 23.94 -22.98 -11.67
CA GLN A 786 24.23 -22.33 -10.38
C GLN A 786 24.70 -23.33 -9.31
N GLU A 787 24.16 -24.56 -9.32
CA GLU A 787 24.58 -25.64 -8.41
C GLU A 787 26.09 -25.96 -8.51
N GLY A 788 26.66 -25.87 -9.72
CA GLY A 788 28.10 -26.02 -9.93
C GLY A 788 28.92 -24.84 -9.38
N TYR A 789 28.42 -23.60 -9.52
CA TYR A 789 29.08 -22.41 -8.96
C TYR A 789 29.04 -22.39 -7.42
N ASP A 790 27.91 -22.74 -6.82
CA ASP A 790 27.75 -22.79 -5.37
C ASP A 790 28.69 -23.86 -4.76
N HIS A 791 28.78 -25.04 -5.37
CA HIS A 791 29.67 -26.13 -4.94
C HIS A 791 31.16 -25.75 -4.94
N ILE A 792 31.60 -24.90 -5.87
CA ILE A 792 32.98 -24.41 -5.93
C ILE A 792 33.31 -23.48 -4.74
N SER A 793 32.33 -22.74 -4.24
CA SER A 793 32.53 -21.76 -3.16
C SER A 793 32.73 -22.38 -1.77
N GLU A 794 32.16 -23.57 -1.52
CA GLU A 794 32.21 -24.26 -0.22
C GLU A 794 33.22 -25.43 -0.16
N CYS A 795 33.85 -25.79 -1.28
CA CYS A 795 34.77 -26.93 -1.33
C CYS A 795 36.06 -26.69 -0.49
N PRO A 796 36.40 -27.53 0.49
CA PRO A 796 37.41 -27.22 1.53
C PRO A 796 38.89 -27.27 1.08
N HIS A 797 39.17 -27.31 -0.23
CA HIS A 797 40.52 -27.38 -0.81
C HIS A 797 41.02 -26.03 -1.37
N THR A 798 40.23 -24.96 -1.28
CA THR A 798 40.40 -23.69 -2.02
C THR A 798 41.39 -22.68 -1.39
N LEU A 799 42.49 -23.16 -0.77
CA LEU A 799 43.61 -22.32 -0.33
C LEU A 799 44.90 -22.54 -1.15
N SER A 800 44.77 -22.52 -2.48
CA SER A 800 45.86 -22.31 -3.43
C SER A 800 45.31 -21.79 -4.77
N PRO A 801 46.04 -20.92 -5.50
CA PRO A 801 45.59 -20.39 -6.78
C PRO A 801 45.78 -21.43 -7.89
N GLY A 802 44.69 -22.08 -8.34
CA GLY A 802 44.76 -23.05 -9.45
C GLY A 802 43.56 -23.96 -9.69
N ALA A 803 42.42 -23.78 -9.01
CA ALA A 803 41.21 -24.55 -9.28
C ALA A 803 40.45 -23.98 -10.49
N SER A 804 40.05 -24.84 -11.43
CA SER A 804 39.23 -24.48 -12.59
C SER A 804 38.22 -25.57 -12.95
N ILE A 805 37.15 -25.18 -13.64
CA ILE A 805 36.18 -26.09 -14.26
C ILE A 805 36.84 -26.75 -15.49
N GLY A 806 36.46 -27.99 -15.80
CA GLY A 806 36.80 -28.67 -17.06
C GLY A 806 35.56 -29.30 -17.69
N THR A 807 35.59 -29.54 -19.01
CA THR A 807 34.42 -30.00 -19.77
C THR A 807 34.66 -31.37 -20.42
N LEU A 808 33.69 -32.29 -20.37
CA LEU A 808 33.79 -33.66 -20.91
C LEU A 808 32.91 -33.84 -22.18
N HIS A 809 33.29 -34.76 -23.09
CA HIS A 809 32.70 -34.93 -24.44
C HIS A 809 32.59 -36.43 -24.82
N ARG A 810 31.52 -36.88 -25.53
CA ARG A 810 31.32 -38.28 -26.00
C ARG A 810 30.57 -38.39 -27.36
N PRO A 811 30.92 -39.33 -28.29
CA PRO A 811 30.30 -39.47 -29.63
C PRO A 811 29.50 -40.78 -29.91
N ILE A 812 28.67 -40.80 -30.97
CA ILE A 812 27.87 -41.95 -31.49
C ILE A 812 27.88 -42.01 -33.06
N TYR A 813 27.67 -43.17 -33.69
CA TYR A 813 27.80 -43.52 -35.14
C TYR A 813 26.70 -44.55 -35.56
N GLN A 814 26.24 -44.81 -36.81
CA GLN A 814 26.38 -44.28 -38.20
C GLN A 814 25.02 -44.60 -38.94
N ILE A 815 24.73 -44.95 -40.22
CA ILE A 815 25.38 -45.44 -41.48
C ILE A 815 24.56 -44.93 -42.73
N ASN A 816 25.22 -44.21 -43.66
CA ASN A 816 25.35 -44.32 -45.14
C ASN A 816 24.31 -45.14 -45.99
N HIS A 817 24.11 -44.98 -47.31
CA HIS A 817 24.41 -43.99 -48.40
C HIS A 817 23.53 -44.34 -49.62
N HIS A 818 23.43 -43.46 -50.63
CA HIS A 818 23.51 -43.88 -52.04
C HIS A 818 23.81 -42.70 -52.97
N ASP A 819 24.71 -42.90 -53.93
CA ASP A 819 25.14 -41.90 -54.91
C ASP A 819 24.71 -42.33 -56.32
N GLU A 820 24.42 -41.37 -57.21
CA GLU A 820 24.41 -41.57 -58.66
C GLU A 820 25.04 -40.37 -59.38
N GLU A 821 25.92 -40.65 -60.34
CA GLU A 821 26.68 -39.67 -61.12
C GLU A 821 26.15 -39.68 -62.57
N ILE A 822 25.74 -38.52 -63.11
CA ILE A 822 25.30 -38.41 -64.52
C ILE A 822 25.86 -37.13 -65.15
N ALA A 823 26.55 -37.29 -66.28
CA ALA A 823 26.99 -36.20 -67.16
C ALA A 823 26.59 -36.50 -68.61
N TYR A 824 26.08 -35.50 -69.34
CA TYR A 824 25.76 -35.64 -70.77
C TYR A 824 26.10 -34.38 -71.60
N LYS A 825 26.24 -34.61 -72.90
CA LYS A 825 26.80 -33.70 -73.91
C LYS A 825 25.75 -33.41 -75.00
N LEU A 826 25.74 -32.20 -75.55
CA LEU A 826 24.80 -31.77 -76.60
C LEU A 826 25.44 -31.87 -78.00
N GLU A 827 24.82 -32.65 -78.90
CA GLU A 827 25.08 -32.69 -80.35
C GLU A 827 23.74 -33.00 -81.07
N SER A 828 23.29 -32.20 -82.05
CA SER A 828 21.92 -32.31 -82.59
C SER A 828 21.87 -32.77 -84.05
N HIS A 829 21.36 -33.99 -84.27
CA HIS A 829 21.09 -34.54 -85.61
C HIS A 829 19.58 -34.51 -85.93
N TYR A 830 19.14 -33.58 -86.76
CA TYR A 830 17.74 -33.46 -87.17
C TYR A 830 17.48 -34.19 -88.49
N LYS A 831 16.44 -35.06 -88.53
CA LYS A 831 15.99 -35.75 -89.76
C LYS A 831 14.48 -35.68 -89.94
N CYS A 832 14.04 -35.16 -91.07
CA CYS A 832 12.62 -35.03 -91.40
C CYS A 832 11.98 -36.41 -91.68
N SER A 833 11.14 -36.90 -90.78
CA SER A 833 10.49 -38.23 -90.91
C SER A 833 9.51 -38.36 -92.08
N ILE A 834 9.02 -37.25 -92.62
CA ILE A 834 8.11 -37.20 -93.79
C ILE A 834 8.87 -36.88 -95.09
N CYS A 835 10.00 -36.16 -95.03
CA CYS A 835 10.66 -35.55 -96.18
C CYS A 835 12.17 -35.83 -96.34
N GLY A 836 12.76 -36.65 -95.46
CA GLY A 836 14.07 -37.27 -95.63
C GLY A 836 15.31 -36.37 -95.52
N LYS A 837 15.17 -35.03 -95.56
CA LYS A 837 16.29 -34.10 -95.40
C LYS A 837 16.80 -34.05 -93.95
N GLU A 838 18.08 -33.76 -93.82
CA GLU A 838 18.81 -33.67 -92.55
C GLU A 838 19.40 -32.26 -92.34
N ARG A 839 19.57 -31.87 -91.07
CA ARG A 839 20.29 -30.67 -90.61
C ARG A 839 21.09 -31.03 -89.35
N LEU A 840 22.24 -30.39 -89.19
CA LEU A 840 23.11 -30.48 -88.01
C LEU A 840 23.21 -29.08 -87.39
N ASP A 841 23.19 -29.02 -86.06
CA ASP A 841 23.62 -27.88 -85.24
C ASP A 841 24.29 -28.41 -83.94
#